data_AF-A0AAW7JJR1-F1
#
_entry.id   AF-A0AAW7JJR1-F1
#
_cell.length_a   1.000
_cell.length_b   1.000
_cell.length_c   1.000
_cell.angle_alpha   90.00
_cell.angle_beta   90.00
_cell.angle_gamma   90.00
#
_symmetry.space_group_name_H-M   'P 1'
#
loop_
_entity.id
_entity.type
_entity.pdbx_description
1 polymer ?
#
loop_
_entity_poly.entity_id
_entity_poly.type
_entity_poly.pdbx_seq_one_letter_code
_entity_poly.pdbx_strand_id
1 'polypeptide(L)'
;MNRIFNYCAMTLLSAAALTMGSCTEEYEYDPAGAVAGAQVYFSSELETTVNLEPGATSFTVPVSRVKTDDALTVNLTLTTADEDKDLFSMPGQVSFAEGESTAEVTVDLNPEIELEYDDFKEVSISVTDADYTTPYGQSVYTFSVGIPAPYKSLGTGHFSDTQLITGYVDVEIMQNEIDPNQFRIMNPYKEIAEMYEDEGYEVYPTDDYLEVTIMQPGNSLSGVTITQSDLVYFSPTPVGIDMMGQGNVTEIWHPVHFGGNYATEEAWTYSRVLAYQENGLPGEIQLAPFYYDPVSGYGNPSTASQDGVIDIVFPGYEITDYSISLSYSGALISAEEESFALGKVTLGADVAEAKVAVVEGDNADNALNQVLGGAVETVSVKESGDVRVPCNYSGTCTMIAVAYDDEGTLQNYATTTFDFALTPGEWKGIGTGLYTDYAFAPMFLGDQNGNPAPAPTYEVQIQENVNTPGVYRVINPYHPDNYYYQVQGGYGYDESQDYNLIIDAHDPDAVYIQAQPIGIDGGWQDQAQTKPWGTITLFSLGGAYIDAGNPFDAVKGAGLIKGTLKDGVVTFEPKELIMGGTMMEAGEGYYLGLDDVTSTQPVFLPTTVLVLPDAVTAQAKAKAAGAKKQTMVMRHADKSKFRHVGKKIRKINSLKKVSATKYIRFQRG
;
A
#
# COMPACT_ATOMS: atom_id res chain seq x y z
N MET A 1 -15.57 114.78 -9.15
CA MET A 1 -16.34 113.71 -8.49
C MET A 1 -16.00 112.42 -9.20
N ASN A 2 -15.17 111.57 -8.59
CA ASN A 2 -15.59 110.50 -7.65
C ASN A 2 -15.96 109.27 -8.48
N ARG A 3 -15.42 108.07 -8.30
CA ARG A 3 -14.94 107.36 -7.10
C ARG A 3 -14.49 105.98 -7.66
N ILE A 4 -13.28 105.45 -7.43
CA ILE A 4 -12.83 104.78 -6.20
C ILE A 4 -13.96 103.99 -5.53
N PHE A 5 -13.93 102.65 -5.54
CA PHE A 5 -14.12 101.78 -4.36
C PHE A 5 -14.48 100.33 -4.78
N ASN A 6 -13.73 99.39 -4.19
CA ASN A 6 -14.01 97.95 -3.99
C ASN A 6 -13.87 97.08 -5.25
N TYR A 7 -12.78 96.33 -5.46
CA TYR A 7 -12.26 95.27 -4.59
C TYR A 7 -10.72 95.08 -4.71
N CYS A 8 -9.95 96.13 -4.40
CA CYS A 8 -8.50 96.03 -4.14
C CYS A 8 -8.23 96.58 -2.73
N ALA A 9 -8.31 95.73 -1.69
CA ALA A 9 -7.70 95.95 -0.37
C ALA A 9 -8.12 94.84 0.62
N MET A 10 -7.55 93.65 0.50
CA MET A 10 -7.33 92.79 1.67
C MET A 10 -6.20 91.77 1.44
N THR A 11 -5.18 92.22 0.73
CA THR A 11 -3.90 91.53 0.59
C THR A 11 -2.85 92.57 0.93
N LEU A 12 -2.13 92.36 2.05
CA LEU A 12 -1.03 93.17 2.62
C LEU A 12 -1.40 93.97 3.88
N LEU A 13 -1.33 93.35 5.08
CA LEU A 13 -0.20 93.49 6.02
C LEU A 13 -0.60 93.07 7.45
N SER A 14 -0.14 91.89 7.87
CA SER A 14 0.20 91.57 9.25
C SER A 14 1.04 90.28 9.18
N ALA A 15 2.33 90.33 8.85
CA ALA A 15 3.41 90.73 9.76
C ALA A 15 3.21 90.13 11.17
N ALA A 16 3.60 88.86 11.34
CA ALA A 16 4.60 88.44 12.33
C ALA A 16 4.63 86.90 12.47
N ALA A 17 5.84 86.36 12.28
CA ALA A 17 6.38 85.23 13.02
C ALA A 17 5.63 83.88 12.99
N LEU A 18 6.07 82.99 12.12
CA LEU A 18 6.69 81.72 12.54
C LEU A 18 7.55 81.19 11.39
N THR A 19 8.85 81.34 11.57
CA THR A 19 9.90 80.63 10.84
C THR A 19 10.01 79.18 11.34
N MET A 20 10.61 78.34 10.50
CA MET A 20 11.14 76.98 10.73
C MET A 20 10.20 75.82 10.36
N GLY A 21 10.57 74.86 9.51
CA GLY A 21 11.81 74.68 8.77
C GLY A 21 11.65 73.59 7.70
N SER A 22 12.06 73.90 6.48
CA SER A 22 12.43 72.93 5.47
C SER A 22 13.81 73.37 5.03
N CYS A 23 14.83 72.64 5.44
CA CYS A 23 16.17 72.79 4.90
C CYS A 23 16.09 72.54 3.40
N THR A 24 15.96 73.59 2.59
CA THR A 24 16.49 73.56 1.24
C THR A 24 17.95 73.93 1.38
N GLU A 25 18.79 72.95 1.74
CA GLU A 25 20.18 73.06 1.31
C GLU A 25 20.12 73.08 -0.21
N GLU A 26 20.34 74.27 -0.80
CA GLU A 26 20.74 74.35 -2.19
C GLU A 26 22.04 73.55 -2.27
N TYR A 27 21.92 72.31 -2.74
CA TYR A 27 23.07 71.52 -3.09
C TYR A 27 23.71 72.25 -4.27
N GLU A 28 24.79 73.01 -4.01
CA GLU A 28 25.74 73.34 -5.06
C GLU A 28 26.19 71.99 -5.62
N TYR A 29 25.70 71.66 -6.82
CA TYR A 29 26.25 70.57 -7.60
C TYR A 29 27.70 70.96 -7.88
N ASP A 30 28.62 70.42 -7.08
CA ASP A 30 30.03 70.38 -7.41
C ASP A 30 30.19 69.26 -8.44
N PRO A 31 30.26 69.57 -9.76
CA PRO A 31 30.49 68.52 -10.75
C PRO A 31 31.77 67.80 -10.36
N ALA A 32 31.72 66.47 -10.29
CA ALA A 32 32.92 65.66 -10.17
C ALA A 32 33.95 66.17 -11.20
N GLY A 33 35.13 66.57 -10.72
CA GLY A 33 36.16 67.14 -11.57
C GLY A 33 36.42 66.25 -12.79
N ALA A 34 36.67 66.85 -13.94
CA ALA A 34 36.91 66.12 -15.18
C ALA A 34 37.97 65.03 -14.93
N VAL A 35 37.62 63.77 -15.19
CA VAL A 35 38.56 62.65 -15.03
C VAL A 35 39.73 62.85 -15.98
N ALA A 36 40.91 63.02 -15.40
CA ALA A 36 42.17 63.20 -16.12
C ALA A 36 42.59 61.89 -16.82
N GLY A 37 43.55 61.98 -17.76
CA GLY A 37 44.05 60.81 -18.47
C GLY A 37 43.13 60.28 -19.57
N ALA A 38 43.53 59.17 -20.18
CA ALA A 38 42.90 58.57 -21.35
C ALA A 38 41.64 57.73 -21.03
N GLN A 39 41.42 57.41 -19.75
CA GLN A 39 40.26 56.65 -19.26
C GLN A 39 40.10 55.30 -19.97
N VAL A 40 41.15 54.49 -19.88
CA VAL A 40 41.25 53.13 -20.41
C VAL A 40 40.59 52.16 -19.43
N TYR A 41 39.81 51.23 -19.95
CA TYR A 41 39.02 50.27 -19.17
C TYR A 41 38.73 48.99 -19.96
N PHE A 42 38.37 47.94 -19.24
CA PHE A 42 37.74 46.74 -19.76
C PHE A 42 36.22 46.84 -19.60
N SER A 43 35.46 46.50 -20.64
CA SER A 43 34.00 46.57 -20.60
C SER A 43 33.45 45.59 -19.57
N SER A 44 32.42 46.00 -18.80
CA SER A 44 31.67 45.10 -17.92
C SER A 44 30.82 44.08 -18.68
N GLU A 45 30.70 44.24 -20.00
CA GLU A 45 29.99 43.32 -20.90
C GLU A 45 30.90 42.19 -21.42
N LEU A 46 32.19 42.19 -21.09
CA LEU A 46 33.09 41.08 -21.47
C LEU A 46 32.67 39.81 -20.75
N GLU A 47 32.69 38.70 -21.50
CA GLU A 47 32.38 37.38 -20.96
C GLU A 47 33.37 37.04 -19.84
N THR A 48 32.91 36.42 -18.77
CA THR A 48 33.79 35.96 -17.68
C THR A 48 34.45 34.63 -18.01
N THR A 49 34.09 33.99 -19.13
CA THR A 49 34.63 32.74 -19.64
C THR A 49 34.96 32.88 -21.12
N VAL A 50 36.16 32.46 -21.52
CA VAL A 50 36.64 32.44 -22.91
C VAL A 50 36.79 30.99 -23.33
N ASN A 51 35.88 30.52 -24.18
CA ASN A 51 35.91 29.17 -24.73
C ASN A 51 36.79 29.13 -25.99
N LEU A 52 37.84 28.31 -25.93
CA LEU A 52 38.76 28.12 -27.04
C LEU A 52 38.33 26.92 -27.89
N GLU A 53 38.51 27.02 -29.21
CA GLU A 53 38.38 25.85 -30.08
C GLU A 53 39.57 24.89 -29.88
N PRO A 54 39.38 23.58 -30.07
CA PRO A 54 40.49 22.62 -30.07
C PRO A 54 41.59 23.02 -31.05
N GLY A 55 42.83 23.15 -30.55
CA GLY A 55 43.98 23.57 -31.34
C GLY A 55 44.11 25.09 -31.53
N ALA A 56 43.34 25.91 -30.83
CA ALA A 56 43.54 27.35 -30.77
C ALA A 56 44.96 27.70 -30.30
N THR A 57 45.61 28.63 -31.02
CA THR A 57 46.98 29.10 -30.69
C THR A 57 46.99 30.46 -30.01
N SER A 58 45.89 31.21 -30.09
CA SER A 58 45.74 32.54 -29.49
C SER A 58 44.26 32.94 -29.40
N PHE A 59 43.98 33.94 -28.57
CA PHE A 59 42.69 34.64 -28.50
C PHE A 59 42.91 36.15 -28.27
N THR A 60 41.86 36.96 -28.42
CA THR A 60 41.96 38.43 -28.32
C THR A 60 41.10 38.97 -27.20
N VAL A 61 41.63 39.94 -26.45
CA VAL A 61 40.89 40.69 -25.42
C VAL A 61 40.78 42.16 -25.85
N PRO A 62 39.56 42.72 -25.95
CA PRO A 62 39.38 44.12 -26.28
C PRO A 62 39.63 45.02 -25.07
N VAL A 63 40.33 46.13 -25.29
CA VAL A 63 40.61 47.19 -24.32
C VAL A 63 40.01 48.48 -24.87
N SER A 64 39.23 49.17 -24.05
CA SER A 64 38.50 50.36 -24.44
C SER A 64 39.07 51.62 -23.80
N ARG A 65 38.87 52.78 -24.42
CA ARG A 65 39.19 54.09 -23.84
C ARG A 65 38.12 55.13 -24.17
N VAL A 66 37.90 56.06 -23.25
CA VAL A 66 36.90 57.14 -23.45
C VAL A 66 37.47 58.31 -24.24
N LYS A 67 38.74 58.69 -24.02
CA LYS A 67 39.37 59.80 -24.75
C LYS A 67 40.15 59.31 -25.96
N THR A 68 39.82 59.85 -27.13
CA THR A 68 40.37 59.42 -28.43
C THR A 68 41.19 60.50 -29.14
N ASP A 69 41.43 61.64 -28.49
CA ASP A 69 41.99 62.86 -29.12
C ASP A 69 43.41 62.68 -29.69
N ASP A 70 44.19 61.78 -29.11
CA ASP A 70 45.57 61.48 -29.54
C ASP A 70 45.78 59.95 -29.64
N ALA A 71 46.77 59.52 -30.42
CA ALA A 71 47.26 58.15 -30.36
C ALA A 71 47.87 57.87 -28.97
N LEU A 72 47.66 56.66 -28.43
CA LEU A 72 48.08 56.29 -27.08
C LEU A 72 48.64 54.88 -27.06
N THR A 73 49.65 54.62 -26.24
CA THR A 73 50.10 53.26 -25.93
C THR A 73 50.02 53.06 -24.42
N VAL A 74 49.41 51.95 -24.00
CA VAL A 74 49.11 51.62 -22.60
C VAL A 74 49.82 50.33 -22.24
N ASN A 75 50.55 50.31 -21.13
CA ASN A 75 51.20 49.09 -20.63
C ASN A 75 50.18 48.20 -19.91
N LEU A 76 50.22 46.90 -20.23
CA LEU A 76 49.36 45.87 -19.67
C LEU A 76 50.21 44.82 -18.95
N THR A 77 49.65 44.23 -17.91
CA THR A 77 50.25 43.10 -17.18
C THR A 77 49.28 41.91 -17.20
N LEU A 78 49.79 40.72 -17.52
CA LEU A 78 49.06 39.45 -17.45
C LEU A 78 49.47 38.72 -16.17
N THR A 79 48.50 38.20 -15.44
CA THR A 79 48.71 37.45 -14.18
C THR A 79 47.85 36.19 -14.21
N THR A 80 48.44 35.07 -13.79
CA THR A 80 47.82 33.73 -13.67
C THR A 80 48.32 33.05 -12.40
N ALA A 81 47.80 31.85 -12.09
CA ALA A 81 48.40 31.01 -11.05
C ALA A 81 49.85 30.63 -11.41
N ASP A 82 50.68 30.39 -10.38
CA ASP A 82 52.12 30.09 -10.57
C ASP A 82 52.38 28.85 -11.44
N GLU A 83 51.48 27.88 -11.42
CA GLU A 83 51.52 26.66 -12.25
C GLU A 83 51.13 26.89 -13.72
N ASP A 84 50.39 27.97 -13.99
CA ASP A 84 49.84 28.32 -15.30
C ASP A 84 50.60 29.45 -16.01
N LYS A 85 51.59 30.06 -15.34
CA LYS A 85 52.35 31.23 -15.85
C LYS A 85 53.00 31.03 -17.23
N ASP A 86 53.29 29.78 -17.58
CA ASP A 86 53.95 29.41 -18.83
C ASP A 86 52.94 29.01 -19.92
N LEU A 87 51.63 28.98 -19.63
CA LEU A 87 50.54 28.68 -20.57
C LEU A 87 50.20 29.84 -21.49
N PHE A 88 50.23 31.07 -20.97
CA PHE A 88 49.76 32.27 -21.67
C PHE A 88 50.85 33.32 -21.77
N SER A 89 50.93 33.98 -22.92
CA SER A 89 51.79 35.15 -23.11
C SER A 89 51.05 36.22 -23.90
N MET A 90 51.36 37.49 -23.67
CA MET A 90 50.77 38.59 -24.43
C MET A 90 51.77 39.73 -24.60
N PRO A 91 51.58 40.63 -25.57
CA PRO A 91 52.29 41.91 -25.58
C PRO A 91 52.02 42.68 -24.27
N GLY A 92 53.08 43.10 -23.58
CA GLY A 92 52.96 43.91 -22.34
C GLY A 92 52.43 45.34 -22.54
N GLN A 93 51.86 45.64 -23.71
CA GLN A 93 51.29 46.92 -24.06
C GLN A 93 50.26 46.78 -25.20
N VAL A 94 49.33 47.72 -25.29
CA VAL A 94 48.36 47.88 -26.38
C VAL A 94 48.40 49.31 -26.91
N SER A 95 48.22 49.49 -28.22
CA SER A 95 48.28 50.81 -28.88
C SER A 95 46.96 51.17 -29.54
N PHE A 96 46.48 52.38 -29.26
CA PHE A 96 45.32 53.01 -29.85
C PHE A 96 45.77 54.06 -30.88
N ALA A 97 45.21 54.02 -32.09
CA ALA A 97 45.38 55.10 -33.06
C ALA A 97 44.57 56.34 -32.65
N GLU A 98 44.95 57.52 -33.14
CA GLU A 98 44.16 58.75 -32.97
C GLU A 98 42.73 58.53 -33.51
N GLY A 99 41.72 58.92 -32.74
CA GLY A 99 40.30 58.71 -33.07
C GLY A 99 39.72 57.35 -32.67
N GLU A 100 40.53 56.34 -32.38
CA GLU A 100 40.05 54.99 -32.04
C GLU A 100 39.76 54.82 -30.54
N SER A 101 38.61 54.24 -30.21
CA SER A 101 38.17 54.00 -28.82
C SER A 101 38.41 52.58 -28.32
N THR A 102 38.78 51.64 -29.20
CA THR A 102 39.00 50.23 -28.87
C THR A 102 40.29 49.74 -29.52
N ALA A 103 41.04 48.88 -28.82
CA ALA A 103 42.18 48.16 -29.35
C ALA A 103 42.18 46.73 -28.80
N GLU A 104 42.76 45.78 -29.53
CA GLU A 104 42.79 44.36 -29.12
C GLU A 104 44.19 43.98 -28.67
N VAL A 105 44.28 43.25 -27.54
CA VAL A 105 45.51 42.55 -27.14
C VAL A 105 45.36 41.07 -27.48
N THR A 106 46.33 40.51 -28.20
CA THR A 106 46.39 39.08 -28.50
C THR A 106 47.10 38.37 -27.35
N VAL A 107 46.44 37.35 -26.79
CA VAL A 107 47.00 36.42 -25.82
C VAL A 107 47.34 35.13 -26.56
N ASP A 108 48.61 34.80 -26.64
CA ASP A 108 49.14 33.60 -27.27
C ASP A 108 49.18 32.45 -26.25
N LEU A 109 48.76 31.27 -26.70
CA LEU A 109 48.90 30.02 -25.96
C LEU A 109 50.26 29.38 -26.25
N ASN A 110 50.89 28.80 -25.23
CA ASN A 110 52.13 28.07 -25.39
C ASN A 110 51.88 26.73 -26.12
N PRO A 111 52.39 26.54 -27.35
CA PRO A 111 52.11 25.34 -28.14
C PRO A 111 52.79 24.07 -27.59
N GLU A 112 53.70 24.19 -26.62
CA GLU A 112 54.34 23.04 -25.96
C GLU A 112 53.49 22.47 -24.81
N ILE A 113 52.43 23.17 -24.41
CA ILE A 113 51.54 22.75 -23.32
C ILE A 113 50.14 22.53 -23.89
N GLU A 114 49.70 21.28 -23.86
CA GLU A 114 48.36 20.90 -24.29
C GLU A 114 47.37 21.25 -23.18
N LEU A 115 46.33 22.04 -23.52
CA LEU A 115 45.24 22.29 -22.60
C LEU A 115 44.35 21.05 -22.53
N GLU A 116 44.01 20.64 -21.30
CA GLU A 116 43.03 19.58 -21.07
C GLU A 116 41.61 20.14 -21.25
N TYR A 117 40.69 19.29 -21.70
CA TYR A 117 39.30 19.68 -21.82
C TYR A 117 38.68 19.95 -20.45
N ASP A 118 37.85 20.99 -20.36
CA ASP A 118 37.20 21.47 -19.13
C ASP A 118 38.17 21.91 -18.02
N ASP A 119 39.47 22.00 -18.29
CA ASP A 119 40.47 22.59 -17.39
C ASP A 119 40.63 24.10 -17.67
N PHE A 120 39.71 24.89 -17.12
CA PHE A 120 39.70 26.34 -17.28
C PHE A 120 40.67 27.04 -16.32
N LYS A 121 41.50 27.93 -16.86
CA LYS A 121 42.50 28.70 -16.11
C LYS A 121 42.05 30.13 -15.88
N GLU A 122 42.22 30.63 -14.66
CA GLU A 122 41.96 32.03 -14.35
C GLU A 122 43.10 32.92 -14.86
N VAL A 123 42.77 33.90 -15.69
CA VAL A 123 43.69 34.89 -16.28
C VAL A 123 43.21 36.28 -15.91
N SER A 124 44.13 37.13 -15.45
CA SER A 124 43.88 38.55 -15.18
C SER A 124 44.75 39.45 -16.02
N ILE A 125 44.14 40.40 -16.73
CA ILE A 125 44.84 41.45 -17.51
C ILE A 125 44.56 42.80 -16.85
N SER A 126 45.63 43.53 -16.52
CA SER A 126 45.56 44.79 -15.78
C SER A 126 46.23 45.94 -16.52
N VAL A 127 45.61 47.12 -16.49
CA VAL A 127 46.26 48.38 -16.89
C VAL A 127 47.30 48.76 -15.84
N THR A 128 48.56 48.90 -16.25
CA THR A 128 49.69 49.07 -15.32
C THR A 128 49.81 50.50 -14.79
N ASP A 129 49.43 51.49 -15.59
CA ASP A 129 49.53 52.91 -15.24
C ASP A 129 48.19 53.43 -14.71
N ALA A 130 48.15 53.75 -13.41
CA ALA A 130 46.97 54.27 -12.74
C ALA A 130 46.47 55.59 -13.38
N ASP A 131 47.35 56.39 -13.97
CA ASP A 131 47.01 57.67 -14.61
C ASP A 131 46.20 57.49 -15.90
N TYR A 132 46.17 56.27 -16.47
CA TYR A 132 45.35 55.95 -17.64
C TYR A 132 44.01 55.31 -17.28
N THR A 133 43.79 54.89 -16.05
CA THR A 133 42.53 54.24 -15.64
C THR A 133 41.38 55.24 -15.47
N THR A 134 40.17 54.73 -15.27
CA THR A 134 38.98 55.54 -14.97
C THR A 134 38.26 54.97 -13.75
N PRO A 135 37.71 55.82 -12.86
CA PRO A 135 36.89 55.35 -11.75
C PRO A 135 35.54 54.75 -12.20
N TYR A 136 35.20 54.88 -13.48
CA TYR A 136 33.91 54.45 -14.06
C TYR A 136 34.01 53.17 -14.90
N GLY A 137 35.17 52.51 -14.93
CA GLY A 137 35.39 51.30 -15.71
C GLY A 137 36.45 50.41 -15.07
N GLN A 138 36.46 49.14 -15.43
CA GLN A 138 37.36 48.17 -14.81
C GLN A 138 38.79 48.36 -15.32
N SER A 139 39.75 48.53 -14.41
CA SER A 139 41.19 48.58 -14.75
C SER A 139 41.85 47.19 -14.80
N VAL A 140 41.12 46.17 -14.37
CA VAL A 140 41.50 44.76 -14.37
C VAL A 140 40.35 43.96 -14.95
N TYR A 141 40.66 43.02 -15.82
CA TYR A 141 39.72 42.04 -16.33
C TYR A 141 40.22 40.64 -15.99
N THR A 142 39.44 39.95 -15.16
CA THR A 142 39.69 38.58 -14.71
C THR A 142 38.65 37.68 -15.33
N PHE A 143 39.09 36.61 -15.99
CA PHE A 143 38.25 35.67 -16.71
C PHE A 143 38.86 34.27 -16.69
N SER A 144 38.01 33.27 -16.92
CA SER A 144 38.42 31.87 -17.08
C SER A 144 38.62 31.56 -18.56
N VAL A 145 39.69 30.85 -18.93
CA VAL A 145 39.94 30.44 -20.32
C VAL A 145 40.28 28.97 -20.40
N GLY A 146 39.71 28.26 -21.36
CA GLY A 146 39.89 26.81 -21.50
C GLY A 146 39.25 26.28 -22.78
N ILE A 147 39.49 25.00 -23.06
CA ILE A 147 38.83 24.30 -24.16
C ILE A 147 37.67 23.50 -23.55
N PRO A 148 36.40 23.84 -23.83
CA PRO A 148 35.28 23.04 -23.33
C PRO A 148 35.32 21.66 -23.98
N ALA A 149 35.01 20.62 -23.21
CA ALA A 149 34.85 19.28 -23.78
C ALA A 149 33.77 19.29 -24.89
N PRO A 150 33.97 18.54 -25.98
CA PRO A 150 32.97 18.44 -27.03
C PRO A 150 31.79 17.59 -26.53
N TYR A 151 30.60 18.20 -26.52
CA TYR A 151 29.35 17.55 -26.15
C TYR A 151 28.37 17.59 -27.32
N LYS A 152 27.74 16.44 -27.59
CA LYS A 152 26.72 16.29 -28.61
C LYS A 152 25.35 16.12 -27.97
N SER A 153 24.38 16.89 -28.43
CA SER A 153 22.98 16.73 -28.04
C SER A 153 22.41 15.39 -28.50
N LEU A 154 21.80 14.67 -27.56
CA LEU A 154 20.99 13.48 -27.82
C LEU A 154 19.51 13.83 -28.02
N GLY A 155 19.10 15.05 -27.65
CA GLY A 155 17.72 15.53 -27.70
C GLY A 155 17.13 15.78 -26.31
N THR A 156 15.80 15.89 -26.27
CA THR A 156 15.03 16.13 -25.04
C THR A 156 14.68 14.82 -24.35
N GLY A 157 15.10 14.69 -23.09
CA GLY A 157 14.69 13.66 -22.15
C GLY A 157 13.82 14.24 -21.03
N HIS A 158 13.59 13.44 -20.00
CA HIS A 158 12.79 13.84 -18.84
C HIS A 158 13.61 13.70 -17.56
N PHE A 159 13.50 14.69 -16.68
CA PHE A 159 14.12 14.70 -15.36
C PHE A 159 13.03 14.80 -14.29
N SER A 160 13.03 13.90 -13.32
CA SER A 160 12.15 13.94 -12.16
C SER A 160 12.97 13.93 -10.87
N ASP A 161 12.49 14.66 -9.87
CA ASP A 161 13.01 14.59 -8.50
C ASP A 161 11.80 14.52 -7.55
N THR A 162 11.57 13.35 -6.97
CA THR A 162 10.39 13.06 -6.14
C THR A 162 10.35 13.85 -4.84
N GLN A 163 11.47 14.44 -4.42
CA GLN A 163 11.50 15.30 -3.23
C GLN A 163 11.02 16.72 -3.53
N LEU A 164 10.96 17.12 -4.80
CA LEU A 164 10.66 18.49 -5.22
C LEU A 164 9.39 18.58 -6.07
N ILE A 165 9.16 17.63 -6.98
CA ILE A 165 8.05 17.72 -7.93
C ILE A 165 7.27 16.41 -8.03
N THR A 166 6.02 16.52 -8.49
CA THR A 166 5.25 15.38 -9.02
C THR A 166 5.25 15.45 -10.53
N GLY A 167 5.77 14.42 -11.20
CA GLY A 167 5.95 14.41 -12.65
C GLY A 167 7.42 14.62 -13.02
N TYR A 168 7.67 15.29 -14.14
CA TYR A 168 9.01 15.55 -14.67
C TYR A 168 9.06 16.92 -15.36
N VAL A 169 10.28 17.42 -15.57
CA VAL A 169 10.59 18.55 -16.45
C VAL A 169 11.35 18.05 -17.69
N ASP A 170 11.20 18.76 -18.80
CA ASP A 170 11.93 18.45 -20.03
C ASP A 170 13.36 19.00 -19.95
N VAL A 171 14.34 18.14 -20.22
CA VAL A 171 15.77 18.50 -20.16
C VAL A 171 16.47 18.09 -21.45
N GLU A 172 17.42 18.90 -21.91
CA GLU A 172 18.32 18.47 -22.97
C GLU A 172 19.39 17.54 -22.35
N ILE A 173 19.62 16.39 -22.98
CA ILE A 173 20.69 15.48 -22.58
C ILE A 173 21.81 15.53 -23.61
N MET A 174 23.01 15.83 -23.13
CA MET A 174 24.22 15.91 -23.94
C MET A 174 25.14 14.74 -23.59
N GLN A 175 25.79 14.14 -24.59
CA GLN A 175 26.81 13.11 -24.41
C GLN A 175 28.19 13.68 -24.74
N ASN A 176 29.19 13.37 -23.92
CA ASN A 176 30.57 13.72 -24.20
C ASN A 176 31.08 12.92 -25.41
N GLU A 177 31.69 13.61 -26.39
CA GLU A 177 32.16 12.96 -27.63
C GLU A 177 33.50 12.20 -27.46
N ILE A 178 34.19 12.41 -26.34
CA ILE A 178 35.46 11.76 -25.98
C ILE A 178 35.20 10.58 -25.04
N ASP A 179 34.44 10.79 -23.96
CA ASP A 179 34.00 9.74 -23.05
C ASP A 179 32.49 9.46 -23.21
N PRO A 180 32.09 8.45 -24.00
CA PRO A 180 30.68 8.18 -24.25
C PRO A 180 29.89 7.74 -23.00
N ASN A 181 30.54 7.52 -21.85
CA ASN A 181 29.87 7.22 -20.59
C ASN A 181 29.53 8.46 -19.76
N GLN A 182 29.98 9.65 -20.19
CA GLN A 182 29.72 10.91 -19.51
C GLN A 182 28.60 11.69 -20.22
N PHE A 183 27.65 12.17 -19.42
CA PHE A 183 26.47 12.88 -19.87
C PHE A 183 26.28 14.16 -19.06
N ARG A 184 25.73 15.19 -19.71
CA ARG A 184 25.24 16.40 -19.03
C ARG A 184 23.73 16.47 -19.20
N ILE A 185 23.03 16.56 -18.08
CA ILE A 185 21.60 16.84 -18.03
C ILE A 185 21.47 18.35 -17.86
N MET A 186 20.96 19.03 -18.88
CA MET A 186 21.00 20.50 -18.92
C MET A 186 19.85 21.09 -18.10
N ASN A 187 20.20 22.06 -17.24
CA ASN A 187 19.28 22.86 -16.41
C ASN A 187 18.22 22.04 -15.62
N PRO A 188 18.58 20.93 -14.95
CA PRO A 188 17.60 19.99 -14.40
C PRO A 188 16.71 20.61 -13.31
N TYR A 189 17.24 21.60 -12.58
CA TYR A 189 16.53 22.25 -11.47
C TYR A 189 16.03 23.66 -11.78
N LYS A 190 16.32 24.21 -12.95
CA LYS A 190 15.99 25.61 -13.25
C LYS A 190 14.47 25.85 -13.24
N GLU A 191 13.73 25.08 -14.04
CA GLU A 191 12.28 25.17 -14.10
C GLU A 191 11.64 24.80 -12.76
N ILE A 192 12.19 23.78 -12.08
CA ILE A 192 11.73 23.36 -10.74
C ILE A 192 11.84 24.54 -9.75
N ALA A 193 12.99 25.21 -9.70
CA ALA A 193 13.20 26.34 -8.81
C ALA A 193 12.26 27.52 -9.14
N GLU A 194 12.03 27.82 -10.42
CA GLU A 194 11.06 28.83 -10.87
C GLU A 194 9.63 28.53 -10.37
N MET A 195 9.20 27.25 -10.31
CA MET A 195 7.91 26.87 -9.73
C MET A 195 7.79 27.26 -8.24
N TYR A 196 8.88 27.12 -7.48
CA TYR A 196 8.92 27.53 -6.07
C TYR A 196 8.97 29.05 -5.91
N GLU A 197 9.62 29.78 -6.82
CA GLU A 197 9.59 31.25 -6.85
C GLU A 197 8.14 31.75 -7.00
N ASP A 198 7.38 31.14 -7.90
CA ASP A 198 5.96 31.47 -8.13
C ASP A 198 5.08 31.17 -6.89
N GLU A 199 5.47 30.20 -6.07
CA GLU A 199 4.84 29.91 -4.76
C GLU A 199 5.30 30.85 -3.63
N GLY A 200 6.24 31.75 -3.92
CA GLY A 200 6.74 32.78 -3.00
C GLY A 200 7.92 32.35 -2.14
N TYR A 201 8.63 31.29 -2.52
CA TYR A 201 9.88 30.87 -1.87
C TYR A 201 11.08 31.69 -2.37
N GLU A 202 12.10 31.79 -1.53
CA GLU A 202 13.40 32.32 -1.94
C GLU A 202 14.13 31.29 -2.80
N VAL A 203 14.58 31.73 -3.98
CA VAL A 203 15.29 30.89 -4.95
C VAL A 203 16.75 31.32 -5.07
N TYR A 204 17.61 30.32 -5.16
CA TYR A 204 19.05 30.44 -5.30
C TYR A 204 19.48 30.06 -6.73
N PRO A 205 20.68 30.49 -7.17
CA PRO A 205 21.25 30.05 -8.44
C PRO A 205 21.32 28.52 -8.55
N THR A 206 21.06 28.01 -9.75
CA THR A 206 21.23 26.60 -10.12
C THR A 206 22.37 26.46 -11.13
N ASP A 207 22.96 25.27 -11.22
CA ASP A 207 23.97 24.98 -12.23
C ASP A 207 23.34 24.74 -13.60
N ASP A 208 24.08 25.08 -14.66
CA ASP A 208 23.64 24.89 -16.05
C ASP A 208 23.47 23.39 -16.42
N TYR A 209 24.11 22.49 -15.67
CA TYR A 209 23.97 21.05 -15.88
C TYR A 209 24.25 20.22 -14.62
N LEU A 210 23.67 19.03 -14.57
CA LEU A 210 24.09 17.92 -13.72
C LEU A 210 24.97 16.99 -14.56
N GLU A 211 26.20 16.74 -14.11
CA GLU A 211 27.08 15.78 -14.78
C GLU A 211 26.87 14.37 -14.22
N VAL A 212 26.71 13.41 -15.12
CA VAL A 212 26.43 12.00 -14.81
C VAL A 212 27.46 11.14 -15.55
N THR A 213 28.09 10.21 -14.85
CA THR A 213 29.07 9.28 -15.41
C THR A 213 28.66 7.84 -15.12
N ILE A 214 28.52 7.03 -16.17
CA ILE A 214 28.26 5.60 -16.07
C ILE A 214 29.60 4.88 -15.87
N MET A 215 29.81 4.41 -14.66
CA MET A 215 31.03 3.73 -14.25
C MET A 215 31.11 2.32 -14.86
N GLN A 216 32.31 1.95 -15.28
CA GLN A 216 32.63 0.64 -15.84
C GLN A 216 33.49 -0.18 -14.87
N PRO A 217 33.39 -1.53 -14.90
CA PRO A 217 34.28 -2.39 -14.14
C PRO A 217 35.76 -2.05 -14.41
N GLY A 218 36.51 -1.80 -13.34
CA GLY A 218 37.91 -1.36 -13.38
C GLY A 218 38.11 0.15 -13.23
N ASN A 219 37.06 0.98 -13.34
CA ASN A 219 37.15 2.38 -12.96
C ASN A 219 37.45 2.53 -11.46
N SER A 220 37.98 3.68 -11.05
CA SER A 220 38.27 3.99 -9.64
C SER A 220 37.46 5.21 -9.22
N LEU A 221 36.63 5.06 -8.19
CA LEU A 221 35.88 6.16 -7.58
C LEU A 221 36.30 6.30 -6.12
N SER A 222 36.89 7.44 -5.75
CA SER A 222 37.42 7.71 -4.40
C SER A 222 38.33 6.59 -3.84
N GLY A 223 39.16 6.00 -4.70
CA GLY A 223 40.08 4.91 -4.34
C GLY A 223 39.45 3.52 -4.25
N VAL A 224 38.15 3.39 -4.53
CA VAL A 224 37.45 2.10 -4.67
C VAL A 224 37.45 1.70 -6.13
N THR A 225 37.96 0.50 -6.44
CA THR A 225 37.85 -0.09 -7.78
C THR A 225 36.44 -0.62 -7.99
N ILE A 226 35.76 -0.11 -9.01
CA ILE A 226 34.43 -0.55 -9.43
C ILE A 226 34.53 -1.96 -10.02
N THR A 227 33.64 -2.85 -9.60
CA THR A 227 33.53 -4.23 -10.05
C THR A 227 32.22 -4.50 -10.80
N GLN A 228 31.19 -3.68 -10.56
CA GLN A 228 29.88 -3.77 -11.19
C GLN A 228 29.78 -2.88 -12.44
N SER A 229 29.00 -3.30 -13.42
CA SER A 229 28.56 -2.41 -14.51
C SER A 229 27.44 -1.51 -14.02
N ASP A 230 27.12 -0.49 -14.82
CA ASP A 230 25.89 0.29 -14.73
C ASP A 230 25.75 1.18 -13.48
N LEU A 231 26.78 1.24 -12.63
CA LEU A 231 26.84 2.16 -11.50
C LEU A 231 27.02 3.59 -11.99
N VAL A 232 26.33 4.53 -11.38
CA VAL A 232 26.31 5.92 -11.85
C VAL A 232 26.87 6.86 -10.79
N TYR A 233 27.92 7.59 -11.15
CA TYR A 233 28.38 8.76 -10.40
C TYR A 233 27.69 10.02 -10.93
N PHE A 234 27.45 10.99 -10.05
CA PHE A 234 26.98 12.31 -10.44
C PHE A 234 27.64 13.40 -9.57
N SER A 235 27.80 14.58 -10.14
CA SER A 235 28.42 15.74 -9.48
C SER A 235 27.50 16.33 -8.39
N PRO A 236 28.06 16.97 -7.35
CA PRO A 236 27.31 17.90 -6.51
C PRO A 236 26.57 18.94 -7.36
N THR A 237 25.29 19.17 -7.11
CA THR A 237 24.49 20.14 -7.89
C THR A 237 23.45 20.84 -6.99
N PRO A 238 23.35 22.18 -7.01
CA PRO A 238 22.35 22.94 -6.27
C PRO A 238 20.95 22.77 -6.88
N VAL A 239 19.97 22.52 -6.00
CA VAL A 239 18.57 22.33 -6.41
C VAL A 239 17.80 23.65 -6.53
N GLY A 240 18.44 24.77 -6.18
CA GLY A 240 17.87 26.12 -6.30
C GLY A 240 16.98 26.56 -5.13
N ILE A 241 16.73 25.71 -4.12
CA ILE A 241 15.90 26.07 -2.95
C ILE A 241 16.52 25.61 -1.63
N ASP A 242 16.11 26.23 -0.52
CA ASP A 242 16.42 25.78 0.84
C ASP A 242 15.39 24.75 1.32
N MET A 243 15.64 23.47 1.04
CA MET A 243 14.76 22.38 1.45
C MET A 243 14.76 22.13 2.97
N MET A 244 15.81 22.58 3.67
CA MET A 244 16.09 22.20 5.06
C MET A 244 15.90 23.35 6.05
N GLY A 245 15.49 24.53 5.59
CA GLY A 245 15.24 25.71 6.40
C GLY A 245 16.50 26.24 7.09
N GLN A 246 17.69 26.05 6.50
CA GLN A 246 18.98 26.46 7.05
C GLN A 246 19.43 27.85 6.56
N GLY A 247 18.70 28.46 5.63
CA GLY A 247 19.01 29.74 5.01
C GLY A 247 20.05 29.67 3.88
N ASN A 248 20.35 28.47 3.38
CA ASN A 248 21.28 28.23 2.27
C ASN A 248 20.65 27.28 1.26
N VAL A 249 21.13 27.33 0.02
CA VAL A 249 20.71 26.40 -1.04
C VAL A 249 21.04 24.95 -0.65
N THR A 250 20.11 24.05 -0.92
CA THR A 250 20.33 22.60 -0.79
C THR A 250 20.98 22.07 -2.07
N GLU A 251 21.91 21.13 -1.95
CA GLU A 251 22.58 20.44 -3.05
C GLU A 251 22.30 18.94 -2.99
N ILE A 252 22.27 18.29 -4.15
CA ILE A 252 22.31 16.83 -4.26
C ILE A 252 23.76 16.37 -4.31
N TRP A 253 24.15 15.42 -3.45
CA TRP A 253 25.51 14.89 -3.37
C TRP A 253 25.51 13.38 -3.52
N HIS A 254 26.41 12.84 -4.35
CA HIS A 254 26.62 11.40 -4.43
C HIS A 254 27.17 10.86 -3.09
N PRO A 255 26.74 9.67 -2.60
CA PRO A 255 27.14 9.16 -1.28
C PRO A 255 28.66 9.06 -1.05
N VAL A 256 29.44 8.93 -2.13
CA VAL A 256 30.92 8.92 -2.10
C VAL A 256 31.53 10.07 -1.30
N HIS A 257 30.87 11.23 -1.24
CA HIS A 257 31.40 12.43 -0.60
C HIS A 257 31.37 12.38 0.93
N PHE A 258 30.69 11.40 1.54
CA PHE A 258 30.47 11.35 3.01
C PHE A 258 31.39 10.37 3.76
N GLY A 259 32.27 9.63 3.06
CA GLY A 259 33.22 8.71 3.68
C GLY A 259 32.57 7.56 4.46
N GLY A 260 33.38 6.84 5.25
CA GLY A 260 32.89 5.78 6.14
C GLY A 260 32.10 4.68 5.40
N ASN A 261 30.89 4.39 5.88
CA ASN A 261 30.01 3.37 5.28
C ASN A 261 29.43 3.77 3.91
N TYR A 262 29.55 5.06 3.53
CA TYR A 262 29.06 5.57 2.24
C TYR A 262 30.15 5.60 1.17
N ALA A 263 31.40 5.31 1.52
CA ALA A 263 32.52 5.25 0.58
C ALA A 263 32.80 3.81 0.12
N THR A 264 31.76 3.06 -0.21
CA THR A 264 31.84 1.67 -0.67
C THR A 264 30.99 1.49 -1.92
N GLU A 265 31.42 0.59 -2.81
CA GLU A 265 30.65 0.27 -4.03
C GLU A 265 29.22 -0.21 -3.71
N GLU A 266 29.04 -0.97 -2.63
CA GLU A 266 27.74 -1.48 -2.18
C GLU A 266 26.77 -0.34 -1.82
N ALA A 267 27.28 0.76 -1.25
CA ALA A 267 26.48 1.93 -0.89
C ALA A 267 26.05 2.79 -2.09
N TRP A 268 26.63 2.56 -3.28
CA TRP A 268 26.37 3.35 -4.49
C TRP A 268 25.43 2.64 -5.47
N THR A 269 25.05 1.39 -5.19
CA THR A 269 24.21 0.56 -6.06
C THR A 269 22.81 1.12 -6.32
N TYR A 270 22.38 2.12 -5.54
CA TYR A 270 21.13 2.85 -5.75
C TYR A 270 21.23 3.95 -6.81
N SER A 271 22.42 4.36 -7.23
CA SER A 271 22.61 5.20 -8.42
C SER A 271 23.09 4.33 -9.57
N ARG A 272 22.21 4.05 -10.53
CA ARG A 272 22.46 3.05 -11.58
C ARG A 272 21.64 3.27 -12.84
N VAL A 273 22.09 2.70 -13.95
CA VAL A 273 21.29 2.56 -15.17
C VAL A 273 20.22 1.49 -14.94
N LEU A 274 18.96 1.81 -15.24
CA LEU A 274 17.83 0.88 -15.12
C LEU A 274 17.58 0.11 -16.41
N ALA A 275 17.81 0.75 -17.55
CA ALA A 275 17.61 0.15 -18.86
C ALA A 275 18.51 0.76 -19.92
N TYR A 276 18.77 -0.03 -20.96
CA TYR A 276 19.49 0.39 -22.16
C TYR A 276 18.57 0.31 -23.38
N GLN A 277 18.74 1.26 -24.30
CA GLN A 277 18.13 1.24 -25.62
C GLN A 277 18.88 0.25 -26.54
N GLU A 278 18.24 -0.20 -27.63
CA GLU A 278 18.88 -1.08 -28.63
C GLU A 278 20.16 -0.48 -29.25
N ASN A 279 20.26 0.85 -29.30
CA ASN A 279 21.42 1.57 -29.81
C ASN A 279 22.61 1.59 -28.82
N GLY A 280 22.45 1.04 -27.60
CA GLY A 280 23.46 0.98 -26.56
C GLY A 280 23.53 2.22 -25.65
N LEU A 281 22.73 3.26 -25.90
CA LEU A 281 22.58 4.38 -24.98
C LEU A 281 21.71 3.98 -23.78
N PRO A 282 21.85 4.63 -22.63
CA PRO A 282 20.90 4.49 -21.54
C PRO A 282 19.48 4.83 -22.02
N GLY A 283 18.52 4.06 -21.55
CA GLY A 283 17.10 4.40 -21.65
C GLY A 283 16.65 5.18 -20.41
N GLU A 284 17.05 4.70 -19.24
CA GLU A 284 16.65 5.27 -17.96
C GLU A 284 17.79 5.12 -16.94
N ILE A 285 18.06 6.20 -16.21
CA ILE A 285 19.02 6.25 -15.11
C ILE A 285 18.29 6.70 -13.86
N GLN A 286 18.53 6.01 -12.74
CA GLN A 286 18.11 6.51 -11.43
C GLN A 286 19.32 7.01 -10.62
N LEU A 287 19.11 8.05 -9.83
CA LEU A 287 20.07 8.58 -8.87
C LEU A 287 19.48 8.54 -7.46
N ALA A 288 20.34 8.21 -6.49
CA ALA A 288 19.99 8.20 -5.06
C ALA A 288 20.89 9.17 -4.29
N PRO A 289 20.55 10.47 -4.27
CA PRO A 289 21.39 11.49 -3.65
C PRO A 289 21.23 11.58 -2.14
N PHE A 290 22.22 12.21 -1.51
CA PHE A 290 22.04 12.93 -0.26
C PHE A 290 21.61 14.36 -0.58
N TYR A 291 20.52 14.84 0.01
CA TYR A 291 20.22 16.26 0.03
C TYR A 291 21.01 16.91 1.17
N TYR A 292 21.87 17.87 0.85
CA TYR A 292 22.90 18.37 1.73
C TYR A 292 23.05 19.89 1.61
N ASP A 293 23.17 20.58 2.74
CA ASP A 293 23.55 21.99 2.80
C ASP A 293 25.04 22.06 3.14
N PRO A 294 25.90 22.44 2.18
CA PRO A 294 27.34 22.46 2.38
C PRO A 294 27.81 23.55 3.34
N VAL A 295 27.00 24.59 3.60
CA VAL A 295 27.33 25.68 4.51
C VAL A 295 27.11 25.26 5.96
N SER A 296 25.93 24.68 6.26
CA SER A 296 25.61 24.24 7.63
C SER A 296 26.14 22.84 7.96
N GLY A 297 26.42 22.03 6.94
CA GLY A 297 26.78 20.62 7.08
C GLY A 297 25.62 19.71 7.45
N TYR A 298 24.38 20.19 7.32
CA TYR A 298 23.17 19.42 7.55
C TYR A 298 22.77 18.65 6.29
N GLY A 299 22.26 17.43 6.43
CA GLY A 299 21.80 16.66 5.28
C GLY A 299 20.90 15.49 5.63
N ASN A 300 20.18 15.00 4.61
CA ASN A 300 19.27 13.88 4.69
C ASN A 300 19.91 12.64 4.02
N PRO A 301 20.38 11.64 4.80
CA PRO A 301 20.95 10.42 4.25
C PRO A 301 19.90 9.43 3.73
N SER A 302 18.61 9.62 4.04
CA SER A 302 17.61 8.57 3.85
C SER A 302 17.39 8.21 2.37
N THR A 303 17.55 9.17 1.47
CA THR A 303 17.34 9.03 0.02
C THR A 303 18.48 8.28 -0.68
N ALA A 304 19.67 8.22 -0.09
CA ALA A 304 20.83 7.57 -0.68
C ALA A 304 20.79 6.03 -0.76
N SER A 305 19.71 5.44 -0.24
CA SER A 305 19.45 4.00 -0.27
C SER A 305 18.02 3.70 -0.72
N GLN A 306 17.45 4.57 -1.54
CA GLN A 306 16.11 4.46 -2.10
C GLN A 306 16.18 4.45 -3.63
N ASP A 307 15.38 3.59 -4.25
CA ASP A 307 15.17 3.59 -5.69
C ASP A 307 14.13 4.66 -6.08
N GLY A 308 14.23 5.20 -7.30
CA GLY A 308 13.27 6.17 -7.85
C GLY A 308 13.22 7.53 -7.13
N VAL A 309 14.34 7.98 -6.53
CA VAL A 309 14.39 9.32 -5.93
C VAL A 309 14.47 10.38 -7.02
N ILE A 310 15.46 10.24 -7.91
CA ILE A 310 15.60 11.03 -9.14
C ILE A 310 15.66 10.04 -10.31
N ASP A 311 14.80 10.24 -11.31
CA ASP A 311 14.82 9.46 -12.55
C ASP A 311 15.11 10.36 -13.76
N ILE A 312 15.96 9.86 -14.64
CA ILE A 312 16.40 10.53 -15.86
C ILE A 312 16.08 9.61 -17.04
N VAL A 313 15.12 10.02 -17.84
CA VAL A 313 14.67 9.28 -19.03
C VAL A 313 15.34 9.87 -20.26
N PHE A 314 16.04 9.03 -21.01
CA PHE A 314 16.78 9.46 -22.18
C PHE A 314 15.87 9.68 -23.39
N PRO A 315 16.25 10.59 -24.31
CA PRO A 315 15.49 10.83 -25.53
C PRO A 315 15.20 9.54 -26.30
N GLY A 316 13.93 9.36 -26.68
CA GLY A 316 13.47 8.21 -27.47
C GLY A 316 13.29 6.90 -26.68
N TYR A 317 13.53 6.88 -25.37
CA TYR A 317 13.17 5.76 -24.52
C TYR A 317 11.76 5.94 -23.96
N GLU A 318 10.89 4.95 -24.21
CA GLU A 318 9.57 4.88 -23.60
C GLU A 318 9.69 4.00 -22.35
N ILE A 319 9.44 4.56 -21.17
CA ILE A 319 9.39 3.77 -19.94
C ILE A 319 8.19 2.82 -20.06
N THR A 320 8.47 1.53 -20.02
CA THR A 320 7.43 0.50 -19.97
C THR A 320 7.08 0.16 -18.52
N ASP A 321 5.85 0.42 -18.11
CA ASP A 321 5.28 0.04 -16.83
C ASP A 321 4.70 -1.38 -16.90
N TYR A 322 5.58 -2.37 -16.80
CA TYR A 322 5.20 -3.77 -16.60
C TYR A 322 5.04 -4.13 -15.11
N SER A 323 4.78 -3.14 -14.24
CA SER A 323 4.56 -3.41 -12.82
C SER A 323 3.33 -4.30 -12.64
N ILE A 324 3.38 -5.17 -11.64
CA ILE A 324 2.23 -5.98 -11.26
C ILE A 324 2.21 -6.14 -9.75
N SER A 325 1.04 -5.97 -9.14
CA SER A 325 0.83 -6.29 -7.74
C SER A 325 -0.38 -7.18 -7.56
N LEU A 326 -0.31 -8.02 -6.53
CA LEU A 326 -1.29 -9.04 -6.24
C LEU A 326 -1.52 -9.12 -4.73
N SER A 327 -2.78 -9.10 -4.32
CA SER A 327 -3.15 -9.29 -2.91
C SER A 327 -4.30 -10.29 -2.77
N TYR A 328 -4.25 -11.10 -1.72
CA TYR A 328 -5.32 -12.01 -1.37
C TYR A 328 -6.43 -11.27 -0.61
N SER A 329 -7.67 -11.42 -1.07
CA SER A 329 -8.85 -10.71 -0.55
C SER A 329 -9.87 -11.63 0.12
N GLY A 330 -9.68 -12.96 0.06
CA GLY A 330 -10.54 -13.93 0.73
C GLY A 330 -10.85 -15.17 -0.10
N ALA A 331 -11.77 -15.99 0.39
CA ALA A 331 -12.21 -17.22 -0.27
C ALA A 331 -13.70 -17.16 -0.58
N LEU A 332 -14.12 -17.84 -1.64
CA LEU A 332 -15.51 -17.99 -2.02
C LEU A 332 -15.77 -19.44 -2.45
N ILE A 333 -16.90 -20.00 -2.02
CA ILE A 333 -17.43 -21.26 -2.54
C ILE A 333 -18.65 -20.92 -3.41
N SER A 334 -18.71 -21.44 -4.63
CA SER A 334 -19.86 -21.25 -5.53
C SER A 334 -21.07 -22.11 -5.11
N ALA A 335 -22.22 -21.89 -5.75
CA ALA A 335 -23.42 -22.70 -5.53
C ALA A 335 -23.22 -24.16 -5.97
N GLU A 336 -22.26 -24.39 -6.87
CA GLU A 336 -21.83 -25.69 -7.40
C GLU A 336 -20.73 -26.35 -6.55
N GLU A 337 -20.41 -25.80 -5.37
CA GLU A 337 -19.38 -26.27 -4.44
C GLU A 337 -17.92 -26.13 -4.97
N GLU A 338 -17.68 -25.29 -5.97
CA GLU A 338 -16.32 -24.98 -6.44
C GLU A 338 -15.68 -23.91 -5.55
N SER A 339 -14.42 -24.15 -5.17
CA SER A 339 -13.66 -23.25 -4.31
C SER A 339 -12.81 -22.28 -5.12
N PHE A 340 -12.90 -21.00 -4.78
CA PHE A 340 -12.15 -19.92 -5.41
C PHE A 340 -11.38 -19.12 -4.38
N ALA A 341 -10.14 -18.76 -4.72
CA ALA A 341 -9.42 -17.69 -4.05
C ALA A 341 -9.74 -16.36 -4.73
N LEU A 342 -10.07 -15.35 -3.94
CA LEU A 342 -10.30 -13.99 -4.38
C LEU A 342 -8.99 -13.22 -4.23
N GLY A 343 -8.57 -12.58 -5.31
CA GLY A 343 -7.41 -11.70 -5.32
C GLY A 343 -7.75 -10.35 -5.91
N LYS A 344 -6.88 -9.37 -5.68
CA LYS A 344 -6.89 -8.09 -6.39
C LYS A 344 -5.56 -7.94 -7.12
N VAL A 345 -5.65 -7.71 -8.43
CA VAL A 345 -4.52 -7.51 -9.33
C VAL A 345 -4.48 -6.03 -9.73
N THR A 346 -3.30 -5.42 -9.64
CA THR A 346 -3.03 -4.13 -10.26
C THR A 346 -1.97 -4.33 -11.33
N LEU A 347 -2.26 -3.88 -12.54
CA LEU A 347 -1.39 -3.92 -13.70
C LEU A 347 -0.85 -2.52 -13.99
N GLY A 348 0.44 -2.47 -14.32
CA GLY A 348 1.06 -1.29 -14.91
C GLY A 348 0.54 -1.04 -16.33
N ALA A 349 0.77 0.18 -16.82
CA ALA A 349 0.19 0.68 -18.07
C ALA A 349 0.51 -0.19 -19.29
N ASP A 350 1.69 -0.82 -19.31
CA ASP A 350 2.19 -1.55 -20.47
C ASP A 350 1.96 -3.07 -20.39
N VAL A 351 1.37 -3.58 -19.29
CA VAL A 351 0.97 -4.99 -19.20
C VAL A 351 -0.26 -5.24 -20.08
N ALA A 352 -0.08 -5.97 -21.19
CA ALA A 352 -1.17 -6.32 -22.10
C ALA A 352 -2.09 -7.42 -21.55
N GLU A 353 -1.53 -8.40 -20.83
CA GLU A 353 -2.27 -9.47 -20.17
C GLU A 353 -1.48 -10.00 -18.95
N ALA A 354 -2.19 -10.29 -17.87
CA ALA A 354 -1.67 -11.11 -16.78
C ALA A 354 -2.40 -12.45 -16.68
N LYS A 355 -1.65 -13.52 -16.45
CA LYS A 355 -2.20 -14.86 -16.14
C LYS A 355 -2.09 -15.13 -14.65
N VAL A 356 -3.23 -15.35 -14.01
CA VAL A 356 -3.32 -15.56 -12.56
C VAL A 356 -3.66 -17.01 -12.25
N ALA A 357 -2.92 -17.63 -11.32
CA ALA A 357 -3.12 -19.00 -10.87
C ALA A 357 -2.94 -19.12 -9.36
N VAL A 358 -3.42 -20.23 -8.80
CA VAL A 358 -3.11 -20.67 -7.42
C VAL A 358 -2.36 -22.00 -7.50
N VAL A 359 -1.29 -22.14 -6.73
CA VAL A 359 -0.55 -23.40 -6.57
C VAL A 359 -0.43 -23.78 -5.08
N GLU A 360 -0.21 -25.06 -4.80
CA GLU A 360 0.08 -25.56 -3.46
C GLU A 360 1.48 -25.16 -2.98
N GLY A 361 1.60 -24.79 -1.70
CA GLY A 361 2.84 -24.38 -1.05
C GLY A 361 3.11 -22.87 -1.12
N ASP A 362 4.29 -22.47 -0.66
CA ASP A 362 4.76 -21.08 -0.49
C ASP A 362 5.92 -20.69 -1.43
N ASN A 363 6.25 -21.56 -2.39
CA ASN A 363 7.42 -21.37 -3.26
C ASN A 363 7.06 -20.64 -4.58
N ALA A 364 7.50 -19.40 -4.70
CA ALA A 364 7.25 -18.53 -5.86
C ALA A 364 7.84 -19.07 -7.18
N ASP A 365 9.06 -19.63 -7.17
CA ASP A 365 9.70 -20.18 -8.38
C ASP A 365 8.94 -21.40 -8.91
N ASN A 366 8.43 -22.25 -8.01
CA ASN A 366 7.57 -23.37 -8.38
C ASN A 366 6.26 -22.88 -9.00
N ALA A 367 5.62 -21.88 -8.38
CA ALA A 367 4.40 -21.27 -8.91
C ALA A 367 4.59 -20.74 -10.34
N LEU A 368 5.68 -20.00 -10.57
CA LEU A 368 6.02 -19.44 -11.87
C LEU A 368 6.26 -20.54 -12.91
N ASN A 369 7.05 -21.56 -12.58
CA ASN A 369 7.33 -22.68 -13.48
C ASN A 369 6.07 -23.47 -13.85
N GLN A 370 5.10 -23.63 -12.93
CA GLN A 370 3.84 -24.30 -13.24
C GLN A 370 2.96 -23.49 -14.19
N VAL A 371 2.92 -22.17 -14.05
CA VAL A 371 2.21 -21.28 -15.00
C VAL A 371 2.86 -21.31 -16.37
N LEU A 372 4.18 -21.14 -16.44
CA LEU A 372 4.94 -21.18 -17.70
C LEU A 372 4.86 -22.54 -18.40
N GLY A 373 4.84 -23.63 -17.63
CA GLY A 373 4.70 -24.99 -18.13
C GLY A 373 3.27 -25.41 -18.49
N GLY A 374 2.26 -24.57 -18.22
CA GLY A 374 0.85 -24.90 -18.43
C GLY A 374 0.35 -26.05 -17.54
N ALA A 375 0.98 -26.26 -16.39
CA ALA A 375 0.65 -27.34 -15.45
C ALA A 375 -0.50 -26.99 -14.49
N VAL A 376 -0.85 -25.71 -14.40
CA VAL A 376 -1.92 -25.17 -13.56
C VAL A 376 -2.90 -24.37 -14.41
N GLU A 377 -4.18 -24.40 -14.04
CA GLU A 377 -5.21 -23.59 -14.67
C GLU A 377 -5.00 -22.10 -14.34
N THR A 378 -5.16 -21.23 -15.36
CA THR A 378 -4.93 -19.79 -15.24
C THR A 378 -6.16 -18.98 -15.64
N VAL A 379 -6.39 -17.87 -14.96
CA VAL A 379 -7.38 -16.85 -15.32
C VAL A 379 -6.66 -15.66 -15.96
N SER A 380 -7.07 -15.25 -17.16
CA SER A 380 -6.52 -14.05 -17.82
C SER A 380 -7.15 -12.77 -17.29
N VAL A 381 -6.32 -11.76 -17.06
CA VAL A 381 -6.70 -10.41 -16.61
C VAL A 381 -6.05 -9.39 -17.54
N LYS A 382 -6.83 -8.45 -18.08
CA LYS A 382 -6.32 -7.39 -19.00
C LYS A 382 -6.48 -5.98 -18.44
N GLU A 383 -7.14 -5.85 -17.30
CA GLU A 383 -7.37 -4.58 -16.61
C GLU A 383 -7.25 -4.84 -15.10
N SER A 384 -6.74 -3.86 -14.36
CA SER A 384 -6.66 -3.92 -12.90
C SER A 384 -8.04 -4.16 -12.26
N GLY A 385 -8.11 -5.04 -11.26
CA GLY A 385 -9.37 -5.36 -10.60
C GLY A 385 -9.35 -6.62 -9.75
N ASP A 386 -10.54 -7.01 -9.30
CA ASP A 386 -10.75 -8.25 -8.56
C ASP A 386 -10.71 -9.45 -9.50
N VAL A 387 -10.00 -10.50 -9.09
CA VAL A 387 -9.89 -11.76 -9.82
C VAL A 387 -10.39 -12.92 -8.96
N ARG A 388 -11.06 -13.87 -9.60
CA ARG A 388 -11.59 -15.09 -8.96
C ARG A 388 -10.86 -16.27 -9.58
N VAL A 389 -9.99 -16.91 -8.80
CA VAL A 389 -9.09 -17.96 -9.30
C VAL A 389 -9.51 -19.30 -8.67
N PRO A 390 -9.72 -20.36 -9.46
CA PRO A 390 -9.99 -21.70 -8.92
C PRO A 390 -8.89 -22.13 -7.95
N CYS A 391 -9.28 -22.64 -6.78
CA CYS A 391 -8.34 -23.17 -5.80
C CYS A 391 -8.75 -24.60 -5.45
N ASN A 392 -7.89 -25.55 -5.81
CA ASN A 392 -8.09 -26.99 -5.58
C ASN A 392 -7.14 -27.54 -4.51
N TYR A 393 -6.56 -26.67 -3.69
CA TYR A 393 -5.53 -27.01 -2.70
C TYR A 393 -5.95 -26.58 -1.28
N SER A 394 -5.61 -27.42 -0.29
CA SER A 394 -5.79 -27.12 1.13
C SER A 394 -4.43 -26.89 1.80
N GLY A 395 -4.40 -26.05 2.82
CA GLY A 395 -3.18 -25.60 3.48
C GLY A 395 -2.62 -24.33 2.84
N THR A 396 -1.33 -24.11 3.04
CA THR A 396 -0.63 -22.94 2.50
C THR A 396 -0.58 -23.01 0.98
N CYS A 397 -1.04 -21.95 0.32
CA CYS A 397 -1.10 -21.80 -1.13
C CYS A 397 -0.42 -20.50 -1.56
N THR A 398 0.05 -20.46 -2.80
CA THR A 398 0.60 -19.25 -3.44
C THR A 398 -0.30 -18.87 -4.61
N MET A 399 -0.83 -17.64 -4.59
CA MET A 399 -1.42 -17.03 -5.77
C MET A 399 -0.31 -16.30 -6.52
N ILE A 400 -0.23 -16.51 -7.82
CA ILE A 400 0.74 -15.88 -8.71
C ILE A 400 0.01 -15.18 -9.84
N ALA A 401 0.46 -13.99 -10.22
CA ALA A 401 0.05 -13.28 -11.42
C ALA A 401 1.29 -13.01 -12.27
N VAL A 402 1.29 -13.48 -13.52
CA VAL A 402 2.41 -13.35 -14.46
C VAL A 402 2.02 -12.38 -15.57
N ALA A 403 2.73 -11.26 -15.68
CA ALA A 403 2.50 -10.19 -16.64
C ALA A 403 3.22 -10.45 -17.98
N TYR A 404 2.51 -10.19 -19.07
CA TYR A 404 2.98 -10.30 -20.44
C TYR A 404 2.76 -8.99 -21.19
N ASP A 405 3.66 -8.68 -22.12
CA ASP A 405 3.50 -7.62 -23.10
C ASP A 405 2.54 -8.00 -24.23
N ASP A 406 2.35 -7.10 -25.20
CA ASP A 406 1.48 -7.29 -26.37
C ASP A 406 2.01 -8.34 -27.37
N GLU A 407 3.30 -8.64 -27.32
CA GLU A 407 3.94 -9.73 -28.07
C GLU A 407 3.77 -11.11 -27.40
N GLY A 408 3.31 -11.13 -26.15
CA GLY A 408 3.12 -12.35 -25.34
C GLY A 408 4.42 -12.84 -24.67
N THR A 409 5.42 -11.98 -24.53
CA THR A 409 6.65 -12.24 -23.78
C THR A 409 6.41 -11.94 -22.30
N LEU A 410 6.94 -12.80 -21.41
CA LEU A 410 6.86 -12.58 -19.97
C LEU A 410 7.73 -11.37 -19.60
N GLN A 411 7.14 -10.41 -18.89
CA GLN A 411 7.83 -9.21 -18.43
C GLN A 411 8.03 -9.18 -16.91
N ASN A 412 7.03 -9.61 -16.14
CA ASN A 412 7.08 -9.54 -14.67
C ASN A 412 6.15 -10.57 -14.01
N TYR A 413 6.25 -10.75 -12.69
CA TYR A 413 5.28 -11.51 -11.91
C TYR A 413 5.18 -11.05 -10.45
N ALA A 414 4.02 -11.23 -9.85
CA ALA A 414 3.79 -11.00 -8.42
C ALA A 414 3.19 -12.24 -7.76
N THR A 415 3.53 -12.45 -6.49
CA THR A 415 3.01 -13.55 -5.70
C THR A 415 2.47 -13.09 -4.35
N THR A 416 1.48 -13.81 -3.83
CA THR A 416 1.04 -13.68 -2.44
C THR A 416 0.74 -15.07 -1.87
N THR A 417 1.12 -15.30 -0.63
CA THR A 417 0.88 -16.57 0.08
C THR A 417 -0.28 -16.43 1.05
N PHE A 418 -1.13 -17.45 1.14
CA PHE A 418 -2.28 -17.48 2.03
C PHE A 418 -2.58 -18.91 2.45
N ASP A 419 -3.16 -19.08 3.64
CA ASP A 419 -3.71 -20.36 4.05
C ASP A 419 -5.13 -20.49 3.49
N PHE A 420 -5.34 -21.54 2.72
CA PHE A 420 -6.63 -21.89 2.16
C PHE A 420 -7.10 -23.20 2.75
N ALA A 421 -8.39 -23.32 3.06
CA ALA A 421 -8.96 -24.59 3.43
C ALA A 421 -9.98 -24.98 2.36
N LEU A 422 -9.66 -25.99 1.53
CA LEU A 422 -10.73 -26.79 0.94
C LEU A 422 -11.37 -27.49 2.13
N THR A 423 -12.40 -26.88 2.65
CA THR A 423 -13.38 -27.64 3.40
C THR A 423 -14.47 -27.96 2.40
N PRO A 424 -14.72 -29.24 2.04
CA PRO A 424 -16.09 -29.65 2.26
C PRO A 424 -16.31 -29.34 3.74
N GLY A 425 -17.30 -28.50 4.08
CA GLY A 425 -17.58 -28.26 5.49
C GLY A 425 -17.56 -29.59 6.25
N GLU A 426 -17.21 -29.59 7.53
CA GLU A 426 -17.30 -30.80 8.39
C GLU A 426 -18.67 -31.50 8.27
N TRP A 427 -19.64 -30.80 7.68
CA TRP A 427 -21.00 -31.13 7.38
C TRP A 427 -21.25 -31.09 5.87
N LYS A 428 -21.60 -32.23 5.29
CA LYS A 428 -22.07 -32.37 3.91
C LYS A 428 -23.60 -32.24 3.88
N GLY A 429 -24.14 -31.41 2.99
CA GLY A 429 -25.59 -31.35 2.73
C GLY A 429 -26.11 -32.69 2.20
N ILE A 430 -27.11 -33.27 2.87
CA ILE A 430 -27.79 -34.50 2.38
C ILE A 430 -29.22 -34.23 1.91
N GLY A 431 -29.68 -32.98 2.01
CA GLY A 431 -30.94 -32.50 1.48
C GLY A 431 -32.02 -32.28 2.53
N THR A 432 -33.27 -32.16 2.07
CA THR A 432 -34.43 -31.88 2.92
C THR A 432 -34.98 -33.16 3.54
N GLY A 433 -34.98 -33.25 4.88
CA GLY A 433 -35.68 -34.29 5.62
C GLY A 433 -36.86 -33.73 6.41
N LEU A 434 -37.41 -34.54 7.32
CA LEU A 434 -38.51 -34.13 8.21
C LEU A 434 -38.07 -34.17 9.67
N TYR A 435 -38.37 -33.11 10.40
CA TYR A 435 -38.16 -33.02 11.85
C TYR A 435 -39.50 -32.90 12.57
N THR A 436 -39.63 -33.60 13.70
CA THR A 436 -40.83 -33.55 14.56
C THR A 436 -40.52 -32.89 15.90
N ASP A 437 -41.22 -31.79 16.18
CA ASP A 437 -41.09 -31.06 17.44
C ASP A 437 -41.99 -31.65 18.53
N TYR A 438 -41.38 -32.34 19.49
CA TYR A 438 -42.06 -32.81 20.70
C TYR A 438 -41.85 -31.91 21.93
N ALA A 439 -40.97 -30.91 21.84
CA ALA A 439 -40.45 -30.16 22.98
C ALA A 439 -41.14 -28.80 23.15
N PHE A 440 -41.25 -28.03 22.08
CA PHE A 440 -41.73 -26.66 22.12
C PHE A 440 -43.25 -26.59 21.95
N ALA A 441 -43.78 -26.98 20.78
CA ALA A 441 -45.21 -26.86 20.48
C ALA A 441 -46.12 -27.52 21.53
N PRO A 442 -45.95 -28.82 21.86
CA PRO A 442 -46.86 -29.54 22.76
C PRO A 442 -46.99 -28.93 24.17
N MET A 443 -45.94 -28.26 24.65
CA MET A 443 -45.90 -27.77 26.02
C MET A 443 -46.13 -26.26 26.12
N PHE A 444 -45.63 -25.48 25.17
CA PHE A 444 -45.59 -24.01 25.24
C PHE A 444 -46.52 -23.30 24.26
N LEU A 445 -47.11 -24.00 23.29
CA LEU A 445 -48.01 -23.38 22.31
C LEU A 445 -49.46 -23.84 22.51
N GLY A 446 -50.38 -22.93 22.25
CA GLY A 446 -51.80 -23.25 22.16
C GLY A 446 -52.53 -22.39 21.15
N ASP A 447 -53.71 -22.85 20.73
CA ASP A 447 -54.60 -22.05 19.89
C ASP A 447 -55.22 -20.90 20.68
N GLN A 448 -55.99 -20.03 20.02
CA GLN A 448 -56.65 -18.88 20.66
C GLN A 448 -57.67 -19.29 21.75
N ASN A 449 -58.09 -20.56 21.77
CA ASN A 449 -59.01 -21.11 22.76
C ASN A 449 -58.27 -21.78 23.94
N GLY A 450 -56.93 -21.77 23.94
CA GLY A 450 -56.09 -22.38 24.97
C GLY A 450 -55.84 -23.89 24.79
N ASN A 451 -56.28 -24.48 23.68
CA ASN A 451 -56.01 -25.90 23.41
C ASN A 451 -54.51 -26.08 23.06
N PRO A 452 -53.84 -27.11 23.60
CA PRO A 452 -52.43 -27.37 23.32
C PRO A 452 -52.17 -27.63 21.84
N ALA A 453 -51.07 -27.10 21.31
CA ALA A 453 -50.61 -27.43 19.96
C ALA A 453 -50.19 -28.91 19.89
N PRO A 454 -50.59 -29.69 18.87
CA PRO A 454 -50.01 -31.01 18.64
C PRO A 454 -48.55 -30.87 18.16
N ALA A 455 -47.76 -31.93 18.35
CA ALA A 455 -46.39 -32.03 17.85
C ALA A 455 -46.36 -31.90 16.31
N PRO A 456 -45.76 -30.84 15.75
CA PRO A 456 -45.72 -30.66 14.31
C PRO A 456 -44.58 -31.45 13.68
N THR A 457 -44.72 -31.81 12.41
CA THR A 457 -43.66 -32.39 11.58
C THR A 457 -43.50 -31.55 10.33
N TYR A 458 -42.28 -31.11 10.03
CA TYR A 458 -42.00 -30.13 8.98
C TYR A 458 -40.63 -30.34 8.32
N GLU A 459 -40.46 -29.71 7.17
CA GLU A 459 -39.23 -29.80 6.37
C GLU A 459 -38.09 -29.02 7.01
N VAL A 460 -36.91 -29.63 7.02
CA VAL A 460 -35.66 -29.03 7.51
C VAL A 460 -34.51 -29.45 6.59
N GLN A 461 -33.52 -28.57 6.44
CA GLN A 461 -32.26 -28.96 5.81
C GLN A 461 -31.44 -29.83 6.77
N ILE A 462 -30.84 -30.88 6.23
CA ILE A 462 -30.02 -31.82 7.00
C ILE A 462 -28.64 -31.90 6.37
N GLN A 463 -27.64 -31.93 7.24
CA GLN A 463 -26.27 -32.26 6.88
C GLN A 463 -25.78 -33.47 7.66
N GLU A 464 -24.84 -34.22 7.08
CA GLU A 464 -24.16 -35.34 7.71
C GLU A 464 -22.69 -34.99 7.95
N ASN A 465 -22.15 -35.40 9.10
CA ASN A 465 -20.75 -35.17 9.41
C ASN A 465 -19.84 -36.01 8.51
N VAL A 466 -18.90 -35.37 7.84
CA VAL A 466 -17.97 -36.03 6.91
C VAL A 466 -16.98 -36.94 7.65
N ASN A 467 -16.60 -36.56 8.87
CA ASN A 467 -15.61 -37.29 9.67
C ASN A 467 -16.23 -38.43 10.50
N THR A 468 -17.51 -38.32 10.84
CA THR A 468 -18.26 -39.32 11.62
C THR A 468 -19.60 -39.62 10.94
N PRO A 469 -19.61 -40.49 9.91
CA PRO A 469 -20.84 -40.90 9.23
C PRO A 469 -21.90 -41.38 10.22
N GLY A 470 -23.16 -41.03 9.98
CA GLY A 470 -24.26 -41.24 10.92
C GLY A 470 -24.48 -40.13 11.95
N VAL A 471 -23.60 -39.12 12.07
CA VAL A 471 -23.88 -37.92 12.87
C VAL A 471 -24.56 -36.88 11.98
N TYR A 472 -25.78 -36.48 12.35
CA TYR A 472 -26.61 -35.56 11.57
C TYR A 472 -26.77 -34.20 12.25
N ARG A 473 -26.69 -33.13 11.46
CA ARG A 473 -26.99 -31.76 11.87
C ARG A 473 -28.29 -31.31 11.20
N VAL A 474 -29.32 -31.08 12.01
CA VAL A 474 -30.59 -30.48 11.58
C VAL A 474 -30.45 -28.97 11.66
N ILE A 475 -30.66 -28.29 10.54
CA ILE A 475 -30.37 -26.86 10.41
C ILE A 475 -31.51 -26.04 10.99
N ASN A 476 -31.21 -25.31 12.07
CA ASN A 476 -32.08 -24.30 12.69
C ASN A 476 -33.57 -24.70 12.77
N PRO A 477 -33.94 -25.86 13.36
CA PRO A 477 -35.31 -26.36 13.30
C PRO A 477 -36.32 -25.40 13.95
N TYR A 478 -35.91 -24.63 14.95
CA TYR A 478 -36.78 -23.72 15.70
C TYR A 478 -36.70 -22.25 15.28
N HIS A 479 -35.88 -21.91 14.27
CA HIS A 479 -35.79 -20.54 13.76
C HIS A 479 -37.15 -20.11 13.17
N PRO A 480 -37.61 -18.87 13.37
CA PRO A 480 -38.93 -18.42 12.91
C PRO A 480 -39.24 -18.69 11.43
N ASP A 481 -38.23 -18.60 10.57
CA ASP A 481 -38.36 -18.90 9.13
C ASP A 481 -38.63 -20.38 8.86
N ASN A 482 -38.00 -21.27 9.61
CA ASN A 482 -38.09 -22.74 9.44
C ASN A 482 -39.24 -23.36 10.23
N TYR A 483 -39.60 -22.77 11.37
CA TYR A 483 -40.54 -23.38 12.31
C TYR A 483 -41.96 -23.46 11.76
N TYR A 484 -42.66 -24.55 12.11
CA TYR A 484 -43.97 -24.92 11.55
C TYR A 484 -45.11 -23.96 11.92
N TYR A 485 -45.18 -23.51 13.17
CA TYR A 485 -46.22 -22.58 13.62
C TYR A 485 -45.76 -21.14 13.51
N GLN A 486 -46.69 -20.23 13.23
CA GLN A 486 -46.45 -18.80 13.42
C GLN A 486 -46.80 -18.46 14.86
N VAL A 487 -45.85 -17.98 15.66
CA VAL A 487 -46.13 -17.67 17.07
C VAL A 487 -46.44 -16.18 17.25
N GLN A 488 -47.66 -15.88 17.69
CA GLN A 488 -48.14 -14.53 17.92
C GLN A 488 -47.47 -13.89 19.14
N GLY A 489 -46.96 -12.67 18.99
CA GLY A 489 -46.28 -11.93 20.05
C GLY A 489 -44.79 -12.27 20.21
N GLY A 490 -44.25 -13.13 19.34
CA GLY A 490 -42.89 -13.66 19.48
C GLY A 490 -42.79 -14.69 20.60
N TYR A 491 -41.73 -15.50 20.58
CA TYR A 491 -41.50 -16.55 21.58
C TYR A 491 -40.10 -16.53 22.18
N GLY A 492 -39.40 -15.40 22.08
CA GLY A 492 -38.08 -15.22 22.65
C GLY A 492 -37.03 -16.13 22.01
N TYR A 493 -37.12 -16.34 20.70
CA TYR A 493 -36.04 -16.98 19.94
C TYR A 493 -34.85 -16.02 19.88
N ASP A 494 -33.67 -16.51 20.23
CA ASP A 494 -32.42 -15.79 20.14
C ASP A 494 -31.90 -15.84 18.70
N GLU A 495 -31.96 -14.71 18.01
CA GLU A 495 -31.48 -14.57 16.63
C GLU A 495 -29.98 -14.22 16.53
N SER A 496 -29.26 -14.12 17.66
CA SER A 496 -27.83 -13.75 17.66
C SER A 496 -26.90 -14.85 17.15
N GLN A 497 -27.39 -16.10 17.06
CA GLN A 497 -26.64 -17.24 16.55
C GLN A 497 -27.57 -18.34 16.00
N ASP A 498 -26.96 -19.26 15.25
CA ASP A 498 -27.65 -20.45 14.75
C ASP A 498 -27.81 -21.51 15.85
N TYR A 499 -29.03 -22.05 15.98
CA TYR A 499 -29.38 -23.12 16.90
C TYR A 499 -29.67 -24.42 16.12
N ASN A 500 -28.60 -25.02 15.62
CA ASN A 500 -28.64 -26.33 14.99
C ASN A 500 -28.85 -27.45 16.02
N LEU A 501 -29.45 -28.57 15.61
CA LEU A 501 -29.58 -29.76 16.44
C LEU A 501 -28.74 -30.90 15.89
N ILE A 502 -27.77 -31.36 16.68
CA ILE A 502 -26.93 -32.51 16.38
C ILE A 502 -27.57 -33.77 16.95
N ILE A 503 -27.74 -34.78 16.11
CA ILE A 503 -28.22 -36.11 16.46
C ILE A 503 -27.11 -37.09 16.12
N ASP A 504 -26.57 -37.75 17.14
CA ASP A 504 -25.51 -38.72 16.95
C ASP A 504 -26.11 -40.12 16.73
N ALA A 505 -26.05 -40.58 15.48
CA ALA A 505 -26.41 -41.92 15.06
C ALA A 505 -25.22 -42.63 14.37
N HIS A 506 -23.97 -42.34 14.79
CA HIS A 506 -22.79 -43.06 14.29
C HIS A 506 -22.90 -44.58 14.51
N ASP A 507 -23.67 -44.95 15.55
CA ASP A 507 -24.15 -46.30 15.78
C ASP A 507 -25.69 -46.34 15.62
N PRO A 508 -26.22 -46.95 14.56
CA PRO A 508 -27.65 -46.92 14.28
C PRO A 508 -28.51 -47.64 15.34
N ASP A 509 -27.92 -48.50 16.17
CA ASP A 509 -28.64 -49.18 17.27
C ASP A 509 -28.55 -48.42 18.61
N ALA A 510 -27.80 -47.32 18.66
CA ALA A 510 -27.54 -46.54 19.87
C ALA A 510 -27.48 -45.03 19.57
N VAL A 511 -28.60 -44.51 19.04
CA VAL A 511 -28.74 -43.09 18.69
C VAL A 511 -29.02 -42.25 19.93
N TYR A 512 -28.36 -41.10 20.05
CA TYR A 512 -28.56 -40.19 21.17
C TYR A 512 -28.45 -38.70 20.77
N ILE A 513 -28.96 -37.86 21.66
CA ILE A 513 -28.88 -36.40 21.59
C ILE A 513 -28.35 -35.92 22.94
N GLN A 514 -27.17 -35.28 22.94
CA GLN A 514 -26.63 -34.55 24.08
C GLN A 514 -27.39 -33.24 24.30
N ALA A 515 -27.34 -32.70 25.51
CA ALA A 515 -28.01 -31.45 25.87
C ALA A 515 -27.58 -30.29 24.97
N GLN A 516 -28.53 -29.84 24.14
CA GLN A 516 -28.34 -28.74 23.21
C GLN A 516 -29.45 -27.69 23.37
N PRO A 517 -29.12 -26.39 23.44
CA PRO A 517 -30.10 -25.33 23.46
C PRO A 517 -30.80 -25.22 22.10
N ILE A 518 -32.09 -24.90 22.11
CA ILE A 518 -32.89 -24.74 20.87
C ILE A 518 -33.17 -23.27 20.50
N GLY A 519 -32.52 -22.34 21.20
CA GLY A 519 -32.64 -20.89 20.95
C GLY A 519 -33.86 -20.22 21.57
N ILE A 520 -34.76 -20.94 22.23
CA ILE A 520 -36.01 -20.39 22.78
C ILE A 520 -35.88 -20.21 24.30
N ASP A 521 -36.20 -19.03 24.83
CA ASP A 521 -36.35 -18.82 26.28
C ASP A 521 -37.64 -19.48 26.81
N GLY A 522 -37.50 -20.40 27.77
CA GLY A 522 -38.63 -21.11 28.40
C GLY A 522 -39.36 -20.30 29.48
N GLY A 523 -38.91 -19.08 29.79
CA GLY A 523 -39.51 -18.20 30.77
C GLY A 523 -39.42 -18.75 32.20
N TRP A 524 -40.54 -18.78 32.93
CA TRP A 524 -40.58 -19.16 34.34
C TRP A 524 -41.29 -20.49 34.57
N GLN A 525 -40.71 -21.34 35.42
CA GLN A 525 -41.26 -22.63 35.81
C GLN A 525 -42.48 -22.47 36.73
N ASP A 526 -42.53 -21.44 37.56
CA ASP A 526 -43.55 -21.23 38.58
C ASP A 526 -44.25 -19.88 38.43
N GLN A 527 -45.50 -19.80 38.88
CA GLN A 527 -46.29 -18.55 38.81
C GLN A 527 -45.67 -17.42 39.64
N ALA A 528 -44.89 -17.74 40.68
CA ALA A 528 -44.20 -16.76 41.49
C ALA A 528 -42.88 -16.24 40.85
N GLN A 529 -42.52 -16.74 39.65
CA GLN A 529 -41.32 -16.34 38.91
C GLN A 529 -40.04 -16.45 39.75
N THR A 530 -39.91 -17.53 40.52
CA THR A 530 -38.74 -17.80 41.36
C THR A 530 -37.79 -18.82 40.74
N LYS A 531 -38.24 -19.56 39.72
CA LYS A 531 -37.47 -20.62 39.06
C LYS A 531 -37.45 -20.41 37.55
N PRO A 532 -36.42 -19.78 36.97
CA PRO A 532 -36.33 -19.61 35.52
C PRO A 532 -36.06 -20.95 34.82
N TRP A 533 -36.54 -21.10 33.60
CA TRP A 533 -36.14 -22.19 32.70
C TRP A 533 -34.77 -21.90 32.07
N GLY A 534 -34.52 -20.64 31.71
CA GLY A 534 -33.46 -20.30 30.76
C GLY A 534 -33.81 -20.79 29.36
N THR A 535 -32.81 -20.85 28.47
CA THR A 535 -32.98 -21.40 27.12
C THR A 535 -33.38 -22.87 27.20
N ILE A 536 -34.45 -23.24 26.50
CA ILE A 536 -34.93 -24.62 26.40
C ILE A 536 -33.84 -25.49 25.80
N THR A 537 -33.65 -26.68 26.36
CA THR A 537 -32.69 -27.68 25.89
C THR A 537 -33.39 -28.96 25.51
N LEU A 538 -32.93 -29.60 24.43
CA LEU A 538 -33.39 -30.92 23.98
C LEU A 538 -32.26 -31.95 24.17
N PHE A 539 -32.61 -33.12 24.70
CA PHE A 539 -31.68 -34.24 24.86
C PHE A 539 -32.40 -35.57 24.98
N SER A 540 -31.64 -36.64 24.94
CA SER A 540 -32.09 -38.00 25.24
C SER A 540 -31.57 -38.44 26.61
N LEU A 541 -32.22 -39.43 27.23
CA LEU A 541 -31.72 -40.01 28.48
C LEU A 541 -30.34 -40.65 28.28
N GLY A 542 -30.11 -41.34 27.15
CA GLY A 542 -28.80 -41.84 26.73
C GLY A 542 -27.76 -40.72 26.64
N GLY A 543 -28.09 -39.61 25.97
CA GLY A 543 -27.22 -38.44 25.86
C GLY A 543 -26.89 -37.80 27.21
N ALA A 544 -27.82 -37.79 28.17
CA ALA A 544 -27.55 -37.31 29.52
C ALA A 544 -26.50 -38.18 30.26
N TYR A 545 -26.41 -39.49 29.98
CA TYR A 545 -25.32 -40.32 30.50
C TYR A 545 -23.98 -39.97 29.87
N ILE A 546 -23.96 -39.65 28.57
CA ILE A 546 -22.77 -39.21 27.84
C ILE A 546 -22.29 -37.86 28.37
N ASP A 547 -23.18 -36.89 28.54
CA ASP A 547 -22.90 -35.56 29.12
C ASP A 547 -22.36 -35.64 30.55
N ALA A 548 -22.75 -36.67 31.31
CA ALA A 548 -22.21 -36.96 32.64
C ALA A 548 -20.78 -37.54 32.62
N GLY A 549 -20.17 -37.71 31.43
CA GLY A 549 -18.81 -38.19 31.22
C GLY A 549 -18.66 -39.70 31.17
N ASN A 550 -19.74 -40.46 30.96
CA ASN A 550 -19.65 -41.91 30.80
C ASN A 550 -19.23 -42.27 29.36
N PRO A 551 -18.27 -43.20 29.16
CA PRO A 551 -17.88 -43.63 27.82
C PRO A 551 -19.05 -44.26 27.05
N PHE A 552 -19.16 -43.96 25.75
CA PHE A 552 -20.23 -44.43 24.87
C PHE A 552 -20.48 -45.94 24.97
N ASP A 553 -19.44 -46.76 24.80
CA ASP A 553 -19.54 -48.23 24.86
C ASP A 553 -20.10 -48.76 26.19
N ALA A 554 -19.83 -48.07 27.30
CA ALA A 554 -20.33 -48.46 28.61
C ALA A 554 -21.83 -48.16 28.76
N VAL A 555 -22.28 -47.02 28.22
CA VAL A 555 -23.70 -46.63 28.23
C VAL A 555 -24.50 -47.51 27.26
N LYS A 556 -23.96 -47.76 26.06
CA LYS A 556 -24.53 -48.70 25.08
C LYS A 556 -24.63 -50.11 25.65
N GLY A 557 -23.53 -50.66 26.17
CA GLY A 557 -23.48 -52.02 26.71
C GLY A 557 -24.41 -52.25 27.91
N ALA A 558 -24.78 -51.18 28.63
CA ALA A 558 -25.77 -51.23 29.70
C ALA A 558 -27.23 -51.10 29.22
N GLY A 559 -27.46 -50.91 27.91
CA GLY A 559 -28.79 -50.72 27.31
C GLY A 559 -29.44 -49.40 27.71
N LEU A 560 -28.63 -48.37 27.94
CA LEU A 560 -29.09 -47.07 28.45
C LEU A 560 -29.29 -46.02 27.36
N ILE A 561 -28.77 -46.25 26.15
CA ILE A 561 -29.13 -45.49 24.94
C ILE A 561 -30.24 -46.28 24.24
N LYS A 562 -31.40 -45.64 24.04
CA LYS A 562 -32.62 -46.27 23.50
C LYS A 562 -33.17 -45.53 22.26
N GLY A 563 -32.29 -44.88 21.52
CA GLY A 563 -32.56 -44.37 20.18
C GLY A 563 -32.06 -45.33 19.12
N THR A 564 -32.74 -45.36 17.98
CA THR A 564 -32.36 -46.16 16.81
C THR A 564 -32.52 -45.36 15.54
N LEU A 565 -31.67 -45.63 14.55
CA LEU A 565 -31.80 -45.20 13.16
C LEU A 565 -32.08 -46.45 12.33
N LYS A 566 -33.33 -46.58 11.85
CA LYS A 566 -33.75 -47.70 11.02
C LYS A 566 -34.52 -47.20 9.81
N ASP A 567 -34.15 -47.71 8.63
CA ASP A 567 -34.78 -47.33 7.36
C ASP A 567 -34.81 -45.80 7.15
N GLY A 568 -33.74 -45.11 7.57
CA GLY A 568 -33.60 -43.65 7.52
C GLY A 568 -34.45 -42.87 8.53
N VAL A 569 -35.03 -43.52 9.53
CA VAL A 569 -35.87 -42.90 10.56
C VAL A 569 -35.23 -43.01 11.94
N VAL A 570 -34.98 -41.86 12.58
CA VAL A 570 -34.52 -41.78 13.97
C VAL A 570 -35.71 -41.83 14.91
N THR A 571 -35.76 -42.87 15.74
CA THR A 571 -36.81 -43.08 16.73
C THR A 571 -36.23 -43.35 18.11
N PHE A 572 -36.81 -42.75 19.14
CA PHE A 572 -36.50 -43.04 20.54
C PHE A 572 -37.64 -43.79 21.23
N GLU A 573 -37.31 -44.72 22.12
CA GLU A 573 -38.31 -45.44 22.93
C GLU A 573 -39.14 -44.50 23.83
N PRO A 574 -40.33 -44.95 24.30
CA PRO A 574 -41.10 -44.19 25.28
C PRO A 574 -40.25 -43.78 26.50
N LYS A 575 -40.31 -42.49 26.84
CA LYS A 575 -39.55 -41.89 27.97
C LYS A 575 -38.03 -41.91 27.78
N GLU A 576 -37.58 -41.70 26.55
CA GLU A 576 -36.17 -41.51 26.22
C GLU A 576 -35.86 -40.06 25.84
N LEU A 577 -36.69 -39.42 25.01
CA LEU A 577 -36.54 -37.99 24.67
C LEU A 577 -36.97 -37.09 25.83
N ILE A 578 -36.17 -36.08 26.13
CA ILE A 578 -36.31 -35.19 27.29
C ILE A 578 -36.10 -33.74 26.86
N MET A 579 -36.85 -32.85 27.48
CA MET A 579 -36.57 -31.42 27.43
C MET A 579 -36.33 -30.87 28.84
N GLY A 580 -35.36 -29.97 28.93
CA GLY A 580 -35.00 -29.21 30.13
C GLY A 580 -34.69 -27.75 29.79
N GLY A 581 -33.94 -27.07 30.65
CA GLY A 581 -33.54 -25.68 30.44
C GLY A 581 -32.18 -25.38 31.05
N THR A 582 -31.45 -24.41 30.49
CA THR A 582 -30.08 -24.05 30.91
C THR A 582 -30.00 -23.58 32.37
N MET A 583 -31.11 -23.12 32.95
CA MET A 583 -31.21 -22.67 34.34
C MET A 583 -31.95 -23.66 35.26
N MET A 584 -32.31 -24.85 34.76
CA MET A 584 -32.87 -25.92 35.60
C MET A 584 -31.78 -26.63 36.40
N GLU A 585 -32.13 -27.27 37.53
CA GLU A 585 -31.16 -28.10 38.26
C GLU A 585 -30.62 -29.22 37.37
N ALA A 586 -29.31 -29.49 37.44
CA ALA A 586 -28.68 -30.52 36.64
C ALA A 586 -29.35 -31.90 36.87
N GLY A 587 -29.85 -32.49 35.80
CA GLY A 587 -30.61 -33.74 35.85
C GLY A 587 -32.10 -33.59 36.11
N GLU A 588 -32.65 -32.40 35.89
CA GLU A 588 -34.09 -32.17 35.79
C GLU A 588 -34.54 -32.04 34.34
N GLY A 589 -35.82 -32.31 34.11
CA GLY A 589 -36.41 -32.31 32.78
C GLY A 589 -37.74 -33.07 32.75
N TYR A 590 -38.36 -33.08 31.58
CA TYR A 590 -39.66 -33.69 31.31
C TYR A 590 -39.57 -34.64 30.13
N TYR A 591 -40.07 -35.86 30.30
CA TYR A 591 -40.17 -36.82 29.18
C TYR A 591 -41.13 -36.31 28.12
N LEU A 592 -40.78 -36.49 26.85
CA LEU A 592 -41.56 -36.07 25.69
C LEU A 592 -42.26 -37.25 24.99
N GLY A 593 -43.08 -36.96 23.97
CA GLY A 593 -43.73 -37.99 23.15
C GLY A 593 -45.06 -38.51 23.69
N LEU A 594 -45.99 -37.63 24.03
CA LEU A 594 -47.33 -38.03 24.47
C LEU A 594 -48.21 -38.41 23.27
N ASP A 595 -49.08 -39.39 23.45
CA ASP A 595 -50.12 -39.79 22.48
C ASP A 595 -51.16 -38.68 22.25
N ASP A 596 -51.62 -38.08 23.33
CA ASP A 596 -52.59 -36.99 23.34
C ASP A 596 -52.31 -36.05 24.51
N VAL A 597 -51.84 -34.85 24.19
CA VAL A 597 -51.55 -33.79 25.16
C VAL A 597 -52.79 -33.25 25.87
N THR A 598 -53.99 -33.51 25.35
CA THR A 598 -55.26 -33.14 25.99
C THR A 598 -55.70 -34.17 27.03
N SER A 599 -55.21 -35.41 26.95
CA SER A 599 -55.58 -36.52 27.83
C SER A 599 -55.22 -36.25 29.30
N THR A 600 -56.02 -36.77 30.22
CA THR A 600 -55.74 -36.76 31.67
C THR A 600 -54.86 -37.94 32.12
N GLN A 601 -54.69 -38.95 31.26
CA GLN A 601 -53.83 -40.12 31.47
C GLN A 601 -53.01 -40.37 30.20
N PRO A 602 -52.09 -39.45 29.84
CA PRO A 602 -51.37 -39.55 28.58
C PRO A 602 -50.37 -40.71 28.61
N VAL A 603 -50.26 -41.40 27.49
CA VAL A 603 -49.33 -42.51 27.27
C VAL A 603 -48.11 -41.98 26.53
N PHE A 604 -46.92 -42.34 27.02
CA PHE A 604 -45.68 -42.04 26.31
C PHE A 604 -45.51 -43.03 25.16
N LEU A 605 -45.43 -42.52 23.95
CA LEU A 605 -45.17 -43.26 22.72
C LEU A 605 -43.69 -43.15 22.33
N PRO A 606 -43.20 -44.05 21.46
CA PRO A 606 -41.94 -43.82 20.77
C PRO A 606 -41.99 -42.49 20.00
N THR A 607 -40.89 -41.73 20.02
CA THR A 607 -40.81 -40.43 19.32
C THR A 607 -39.97 -40.56 18.07
N THR A 608 -40.55 -40.29 16.90
CA THR A 608 -39.82 -40.15 15.64
C THR A 608 -39.33 -38.72 15.52
N VAL A 609 -38.03 -38.50 15.69
CA VAL A 609 -37.48 -37.13 15.77
C VAL A 609 -36.99 -36.64 14.42
N LEU A 610 -36.37 -37.52 13.62
CA LEU A 610 -35.79 -37.17 12.33
C LEU A 610 -36.14 -38.26 11.30
N VAL A 611 -36.56 -37.84 10.11
CA VAL A 611 -36.63 -38.67 8.91
C VAL A 611 -35.62 -38.12 7.92
N LEU A 612 -34.62 -38.92 7.58
CA LEU A 612 -33.57 -38.56 6.63
C LEU A 612 -34.13 -38.39 5.21
N PRO A 613 -33.47 -37.60 4.35
CA PRO A 613 -34.01 -37.23 3.03
C PRO A 613 -34.45 -38.42 2.18
N ASP A 614 -33.64 -39.50 2.15
CA ASP A 614 -33.93 -40.71 1.36
C ASP A 614 -35.13 -41.53 1.91
N ALA A 615 -35.53 -41.32 3.16
CA ALA A 615 -36.67 -41.97 3.79
C ALA A 615 -37.95 -41.14 3.73
N VAL A 616 -37.90 -39.90 3.21
CA VAL A 616 -39.08 -39.03 3.09
C VAL A 616 -39.99 -39.55 1.98
N THR A 617 -41.13 -40.13 2.36
CA THR A 617 -42.16 -40.52 1.39
C THR A 617 -42.85 -39.30 0.78
N ALA A 618 -43.32 -39.40 -0.47
CA ALA A 618 -44.07 -38.34 -1.14
C ALA A 618 -45.33 -37.91 -0.36
N GLN A 619 -45.97 -38.85 0.35
CA GLN A 619 -47.13 -38.57 1.21
C GLN A 619 -46.74 -37.76 2.46
N ALA A 620 -45.62 -38.09 3.11
CA ALA A 620 -45.11 -37.36 4.27
C ALA A 620 -44.67 -35.94 3.87
N LYS A 621 -44.00 -35.82 2.71
CA LYS A 621 -43.61 -34.53 2.12
C LYS A 621 -44.81 -33.63 1.83
N ALA A 622 -45.85 -34.17 1.18
CA ALA A 622 -47.08 -33.42 0.90
C ALA A 622 -47.83 -32.96 2.17
N LYS A 623 -47.79 -33.76 3.24
CA LYS A 623 -48.38 -33.39 4.53
C LYS A 623 -47.59 -32.29 5.24
N ALA A 624 -46.26 -32.29 5.10
CA ALA A 624 -45.37 -31.28 5.68
C ALA A 624 -45.40 -29.94 4.92
N ALA A 625 -45.47 -29.97 3.58
CA ALA A 625 -45.46 -28.77 2.73
C ALA A 625 -46.83 -28.05 2.63
N GLY A 626 -47.94 -28.72 2.96
CA GLY A 626 -49.31 -28.23 2.75
C GLY A 626 -49.95 -27.47 3.93
N ALA A 627 -49.27 -27.31 5.06
CA ALA A 627 -49.82 -26.63 6.23
C ALA A 627 -49.54 -25.13 6.17
N LYS A 628 -50.57 -24.29 6.00
CA LYS A 628 -50.45 -22.86 6.33
C LYS A 628 -49.98 -22.76 7.79
N LYS A 629 -48.90 -22.00 8.07
CA LYS A 629 -48.40 -21.78 9.44
C LYS A 629 -49.56 -21.27 10.30
N GLN A 630 -50.19 -22.15 11.07
CA GLN A 630 -51.28 -21.76 11.94
C GLN A 630 -50.72 -20.82 13.01
N THR A 631 -51.46 -19.74 13.28
CA THR A 631 -51.06 -18.80 14.31
C THR A 631 -51.35 -19.40 15.69
N MET A 632 -50.31 -19.58 16.50
CA MET A 632 -50.37 -20.09 17.87
C MET A 632 -49.91 -19.00 18.85
N VAL A 633 -50.36 -19.08 20.09
CA VAL A 633 -49.95 -18.15 21.17
C VAL A 633 -49.03 -18.88 22.14
N MET A 634 -47.95 -18.22 22.54
CA MET A 634 -47.08 -18.73 23.59
C MET A 634 -47.81 -18.69 24.95
N ARG A 635 -47.75 -19.79 25.68
CA ARG A 635 -48.37 -19.95 27.00
C ARG A 635 -47.35 -20.45 28.01
N HIS A 636 -47.67 -20.31 29.29
CA HIS A 636 -46.90 -20.95 30.36
C HIS A 636 -46.88 -22.48 30.14
N ALA A 637 -45.73 -23.10 30.40
CA ALA A 637 -45.55 -24.54 30.22
C ALA A 637 -46.61 -25.36 30.98
N ASP A 638 -47.40 -26.15 30.26
CA ASP A 638 -48.35 -27.09 30.89
C ASP A 638 -47.62 -28.37 31.32
N LYS A 639 -46.96 -28.29 32.47
CA LYS A 639 -46.22 -29.42 33.04
C LYS A 639 -47.10 -30.52 33.62
N SER A 640 -48.41 -30.28 33.78
CA SER A 640 -49.31 -31.23 34.45
C SER A 640 -49.44 -32.56 33.69
N LYS A 641 -49.17 -32.53 32.38
CA LYS A 641 -49.26 -33.66 31.46
C LYS A 641 -47.95 -34.43 31.32
N PHE A 642 -46.83 -33.81 31.66
CA PHE A 642 -45.51 -34.37 31.46
C PHE A 642 -44.96 -34.94 32.77
N ARG A 643 -44.14 -35.99 32.68
CA ARG A 643 -43.54 -36.63 33.86
C ARG A 643 -42.13 -36.12 34.11
N HIS A 644 -41.91 -35.58 35.30
CA HIS A 644 -40.61 -35.09 35.74
C HIS A 644 -39.58 -36.23 35.89
N VAL A 645 -38.37 -36.02 35.37
CA VAL A 645 -37.31 -37.04 35.29
C VAL A 645 -36.39 -37.05 36.53
N GLY A 646 -36.47 -36.02 37.40
CA GLY A 646 -35.47 -35.70 38.42
C GLY A 646 -34.98 -36.83 39.35
N LYS A 647 -35.82 -37.81 39.73
CA LYS A 647 -35.35 -38.94 40.57
C LYS A 647 -34.44 -39.92 39.83
N LYS A 648 -34.58 -40.06 38.51
CA LYS A 648 -33.83 -41.02 37.70
C LYS A 648 -32.46 -40.43 37.35
N ILE A 649 -32.38 -39.18 36.87
CA ILE A 649 -31.10 -38.54 36.52
C ILE A 649 -30.26 -38.12 37.74
N ARG A 650 -30.86 -37.72 38.88
CA ARG A 650 -30.09 -37.55 40.12
C ARG A 650 -29.43 -38.86 40.57
N LYS A 651 -30.06 -40.01 40.30
CA LYS A 651 -29.46 -41.34 40.55
C LYS A 651 -28.31 -41.64 39.57
N ILE A 652 -28.39 -41.15 38.33
CA ILE A 652 -27.31 -41.18 37.31
C ILE A 652 -26.08 -40.38 37.79
N ASN A 653 -26.29 -39.14 38.26
CA ASN A 653 -25.20 -38.31 38.79
C ASN A 653 -24.60 -38.88 40.09
N SER A 654 -25.37 -39.65 40.87
CA SER A 654 -24.88 -40.37 42.06
C SER A 654 -24.12 -41.67 41.74
N LEU A 655 -24.17 -42.17 40.49
CA LEU A 655 -23.35 -43.28 40.00
C LEU A 655 -21.95 -42.84 39.56
N LYS A 656 -21.49 -41.64 39.98
CA LYS A 656 -20.07 -41.28 39.96
C LYS A 656 -19.29 -42.38 40.70
N LYS A 657 -18.49 -43.11 39.90
CA LYS A 657 -17.75 -44.34 40.22
C LYS A 657 -18.56 -45.64 40.05
N VAL A 658 -19.03 -45.94 38.84
CA VAL A 658 -18.75 -47.30 38.34
C VAL A 658 -17.24 -47.34 38.14
N SER A 659 -16.57 -47.72 39.22
CA SER A 659 -15.12 -47.89 39.29
C SER A 659 -14.63 -48.69 38.10
N ALA A 660 -13.46 -48.32 37.59
CA ALA A 660 -12.57 -49.10 36.72
C ALA A 660 -12.19 -50.51 37.29
N THR A 661 -12.95 -51.06 38.23
CA THR A 661 -12.66 -52.31 38.94
C THR A 661 -13.52 -53.49 38.47
N LYS A 662 -14.52 -53.30 37.60
CA LYS A 662 -15.29 -54.45 37.03
C LYS A 662 -14.82 -54.94 35.65
N TYR A 663 -14.05 -54.15 34.92
CA TYR A 663 -13.43 -54.59 33.66
C TYR A 663 -12.22 -55.53 33.86
N ILE A 664 -11.58 -55.50 35.04
CA ILE A 664 -10.42 -56.36 35.35
C ILE A 664 -10.84 -57.82 35.67
N ARG A 665 -12.13 -58.13 35.88
CA ARG A 665 -12.60 -59.50 36.16
C ARG A 665 -13.13 -60.30 34.97
N PHE A 666 -13.26 -59.72 33.79
CA PHE A 666 -13.69 -60.46 32.58
C PHE A 666 -12.53 -60.80 31.62
N GLN A 667 -11.29 -60.40 31.94
CA GLN A 667 -10.08 -60.74 31.17
C GLN A 667 -9.16 -61.76 31.87
N ARG A 668 -9.61 -62.35 32.98
CA ARG A 668 -9.00 -63.55 33.58
C ARG A 668 -10.11 -64.51 33.99
N GLY A 669 -10.53 -65.34 33.04
CA GLY A 669 -11.51 -66.41 33.19
C GLY A 669 -11.67 -67.13 31.87
#